data_AF-A0A177A3U1-F1
#
_entry.id   AF-A0A177A3U1-F1
#
_cell.length_a   1.000
_cell.length_b   1.000
_cell.length_c   1.000
_cell.angle_alpha   90.00
_cell.angle_beta   90.00
_cell.angle_gamma   90.00
#
_symmetry.space_group_name_H-M   'P 1'
#
loop_
_entity.id
_entity.type
_entity.pdbx_description
1 polymer ?
#
loop_
_entity_poly.entity_id
_entity_poly.type
_entity_poly.pdbx_seq_one_letter_code
_entity_poly.pdbx_strand_id
1 'polypeptide(L)'
;MTWDVGQGIRGGYTGNSRGVIATLGAFIGVTWYNSIELIILILFTFKKYQGTYFWSLLITTIIGVLVHSIGYLIKDFELTTATWVPVTITTIGWWTMIIGQSFVLYSRLHFVVWDKRIPRFVLCMIITNIFLLLVPTTVLTYGSNFSSSQKFLGGYIIMEKIEIIGVSIQEIIISGLYIYGTREMLKFNLEGENGSILLQLVGINFVFILMDIGLIATQYSNLFTYQTTLKGLIYSIKLKLEFFVLGKLVRIANRRGGKPEPQDISEFVDTVQVTSDITHADNPNPSMRQHPPPPHMCPEDVSIAVFEHSDRNNMLEGDTSLSSTSRVTSDSPPHASPLAETGFHVQPFDDITGSNVLLRLVGLDSNLSSNQEKAREITQALGGLPLALNQIGGFITQRKCPLQEFLALYERNAAKIDSRKTGFNEYEHTLSTVWEMSFSKLSGDSCTLLNVLAFLEPDAIDEAILVEGSKLPNWDEEFDFLSDEMDLGDAEAALLQAALIDKSTDDAVLSIHRLVQAAVTRRLTKGDQSKYFDAAVRIVTCGFPNTWREDVGHQFKTWAKCEKYLPHVNQYLYEREWYNVARDFISTALETFEDKTTLAFASAVDLSGLIDLDMNNPSSALIPFNTALEIRQKLVGSKDPLIASTYSTHEKALTIRLRADTRIDNTYSNMSSLLLRMGKPDEAEDIMRKCPALKDFTDESFINTGNTRYVGNMVLLSRIRLAQGSLDDAMRLASKALTFRQKLHGNRLKTCDSLYDVADMLVRQGCVSSAIELLKQLVAISETLTEAEGQLARASYKLSVLYDENGRPTDSQACKSRAIALKDKLRPELKDGLFEESEFMKLCPFMLW
;
A
#
# COMPACT_ATOMS: atom_id res chain seq x y z
N MET A 1 -21.61 19.25 67.50
CA MET A 1 -22.58 18.67 66.55
C MET A 1 -22.27 17.18 66.44
N THR A 2 -23.08 16.37 67.10
CA THR A 2 -23.01 14.91 67.00
C THR A 2 -23.54 14.51 65.63
N TRP A 3 -22.65 14.23 64.68
CA TRP A 3 -23.01 13.65 63.39
C TRP A 3 -23.63 12.28 63.66
N ASP A 4 -24.93 12.16 63.42
CA ASP A 4 -25.63 10.88 63.52
C ASP A 4 -25.05 9.93 62.46
N VAL A 5 -24.39 8.87 62.92
CA VAL A 5 -23.56 7.96 62.11
C VAL A 5 -24.39 7.22 61.05
N GLY A 6 -25.73 7.32 61.09
CA GLY A 6 -26.66 6.75 60.13
C GLY A 6 -27.27 7.72 59.10
N GLN A 7 -26.98 9.03 59.15
CA GLN A 7 -27.59 9.99 58.21
C GLN A 7 -27.14 9.75 56.77
N GLY A 8 -28.10 9.59 55.85
CA GLY A 8 -27.90 9.23 54.45
C GLY A 8 -27.87 7.71 54.17
N ILE A 9 -27.69 6.86 55.20
CA ILE A 9 -27.78 5.41 55.04
C ILE A 9 -29.25 4.98 54.94
N ARG A 10 -30.08 5.48 55.85
CA ARG A 10 -31.54 5.31 55.86
C ARG A 10 -32.21 6.57 55.31
N GLY A 11 -32.88 6.45 54.16
CA GLY A 11 -33.56 7.58 53.52
C GLY A 11 -32.62 8.60 52.85
N GLY A 12 -33.18 9.73 52.42
CA GLY A 12 -32.46 10.80 51.72
C GLY A 12 -31.69 11.75 52.65
N TYR A 13 -31.16 12.84 52.08
CA TYR A 13 -30.47 13.86 52.87
C TYR A 13 -31.50 14.80 53.53
N THR A 14 -31.52 14.82 54.86
CA THR A 14 -32.50 15.57 55.67
C THR A 14 -31.95 16.88 56.26
N GLY A 15 -30.75 17.31 55.85
CA GLY A 15 -30.11 18.53 56.35
C GLY A 15 -30.48 19.80 55.57
N ASN A 16 -30.46 20.96 56.22
CA ASN A 16 -30.81 22.25 55.59
C ASN A 16 -29.61 23.00 54.96
N SER A 17 -28.41 22.41 54.95
CA SER A 17 -27.23 23.09 54.40
C SER A 17 -27.29 23.14 52.86
N ARG A 18 -27.47 24.35 52.32
CA ARG A 18 -27.40 24.61 50.87
C ARG A 18 -26.07 24.20 50.26
N GLY A 19 -24.98 24.30 51.02
CA GLY A 19 -23.66 23.89 50.57
C GLY A 19 -23.56 22.38 50.34
N VAL A 20 -24.18 21.57 51.21
CA VAL A 20 -24.23 20.11 51.03
C VAL A 20 -25.02 19.76 49.77
N ILE A 21 -26.22 20.30 49.62
CA ILE A 21 -27.10 20.03 48.46
C ILE A 21 -26.42 20.44 47.15
N ALA A 22 -25.79 21.62 47.11
CA ALA A 22 -25.05 22.09 45.94
C ALA A 22 -23.86 21.18 45.62
N THR A 23 -23.15 20.68 46.64
CA THR A 23 -22.02 19.75 46.45
C THR A 23 -22.49 18.40 45.88
N LEU A 24 -23.57 17.83 46.43
CA LEU A 24 -24.16 16.57 45.94
C LEU A 24 -24.63 16.72 44.49
N GLY A 25 -25.36 17.80 44.20
CA GLY A 25 -25.81 18.12 42.84
C GLY A 25 -24.64 18.31 41.88
N ALA A 26 -23.56 18.98 42.30
CA ALA A 26 -22.36 19.15 41.49
C ALA A 26 -21.66 17.82 41.21
N PHE A 27 -21.49 16.95 42.22
CA PHE A 27 -20.88 15.63 42.02
C PHE A 27 -21.71 14.76 41.07
N ILE A 28 -23.04 14.73 41.22
CA ILE A 28 -23.93 14.00 40.31
C ILE A 28 -23.85 14.60 38.89
N GLY A 29 -23.90 15.92 38.76
CA GLY A 29 -23.84 16.62 37.49
C GLY A 29 -22.53 16.35 36.73
N VAL A 30 -21.38 16.45 37.40
CA VAL A 30 -20.08 16.13 36.80
C VAL A 30 -19.98 14.65 36.44
N THR A 31 -20.54 13.77 37.27
CA THR A 31 -20.60 12.32 36.98
C THR A 31 -21.39 12.04 35.70
N TRP A 32 -22.54 12.70 35.51
CA TRP A 32 -23.36 12.56 34.31
C TRP A 32 -22.67 13.13 33.08
N TYR A 33 -22.09 14.32 33.20
CA TYR A 33 -21.32 14.94 32.12
C TYR A 33 -20.21 14.00 31.63
N ASN A 34 -19.37 13.52 32.55
CA ASN A 34 -18.29 12.59 32.23
C ASN A 34 -18.81 11.29 31.59
N SER A 35 -19.94 10.77 32.08
CA SER A 35 -20.49 9.51 31.59
C SER A 35 -21.10 9.64 30.20
N ILE A 36 -21.88 10.70 29.94
CA ILE A 36 -22.51 10.96 28.63
C ILE A 36 -21.44 11.21 27.58
N GLU A 37 -20.47 12.06 27.90
CA GLU A 37 -19.32 12.32 27.04
C GLU A 37 -18.56 11.03 26.73
N LEU A 38 -18.28 10.20 27.74
CA LEU A 38 -17.61 8.91 27.55
C LEU A 38 -18.45 7.93 26.71
N ILE A 39 -19.78 7.89 26.86
CA ILE A 39 -20.67 7.06 26.04
C ILE A 39 -20.57 7.46 24.57
N ILE A 40 -20.63 8.77 24.28
CA ILE A 40 -20.47 9.30 22.93
C ILE A 40 -19.10 8.89 22.39
N LEU A 41 -18.03 9.13 23.15
CA LEU A 41 -16.66 8.77 22.74
C LEU A 41 -16.53 7.26 22.47
N ILE A 42 -17.13 6.39 23.28
CA ILE A 42 -17.10 4.93 23.07
C ILE A 42 -17.80 4.56 21.76
N LEU A 43 -18.99 5.08 21.49
CA LEU A 43 -19.76 4.74 20.29
C LEU A 43 -19.09 5.25 19.01
N PHE A 44 -18.47 6.43 19.04
CA PHE A 44 -17.76 6.99 17.88
C PHE A 44 -16.36 6.39 17.66
N THR A 45 -15.68 5.93 18.72
CA THR A 45 -14.30 5.42 18.62
C THR A 45 -14.24 3.95 18.18
N PHE A 46 -15.21 3.11 18.58
CA PHE A 46 -15.19 1.68 18.25
C PHE A 46 -15.90 1.36 16.94
N LYS A 47 -15.15 0.97 15.90
CA LYS A 47 -15.70 0.57 14.58
C LYS A 47 -16.37 -0.81 14.56
N LYS A 48 -16.09 -1.68 15.55
CA LYS A 48 -16.74 -2.98 15.76
C LYS A 48 -17.14 -3.11 17.23
N TYR A 49 -18.43 -3.32 17.48
CA TYR A 49 -19.01 -3.48 18.83
C TYR A 49 -18.86 -4.91 19.37
N GLN A 50 -17.64 -5.45 19.28
CA GLN A 50 -17.32 -6.82 19.67
C GLN A 50 -16.09 -6.81 20.60
N GLY A 51 -16.13 -7.61 21.66
CA GLY A 51 -15.02 -7.76 22.61
C GLY A 51 -15.36 -7.41 24.05
N THR A 52 -14.67 -8.06 25.00
CA THR A 52 -14.93 -7.93 26.44
C THR A 52 -14.63 -6.54 26.98
N TYR A 53 -13.63 -5.83 26.45
CA TYR A 53 -13.33 -4.44 26.82
C TYR A 53 -14.47 -3.49 26.44
N PHE A 54 -14.97 -3.57 25.19
CA PHE A 54 -16.03 -2.69 24.71
C PHE A 54 -17.29 -2.83 25.56
N TRP A 55 -17.77 -4.07 25.72
CA TRP A 55 -18.98 -4.34 26.50
C TRP A 55 -18.79 -4.01 27.98
N SER A 56 -17.64 -4.34 28.59
CA SER A 56 -17.40 -3.96 29.99
C SER A 56 -17.35 -2.44 30.14
N LEU A 57 -16.65 -1.68 29.30
CA LEU A 57 -16.57 -0.23 29.40
C LEU A 57 -17.93 0.46 29.20
N LEU A 58 -18.69 0.06 28.19
CA LEU A 58 -20.00 0.64 27.89
C LEU A 58 -21.02 0.33 28.99
N ILE A 59 -21.11 -0.94 29.41
CA ILE A 59 -22.03 -1.37 30.47
C ILE A 59 -21.69 -0.72 31.81
N THR A 60 -20.40 -0.60 32.15
CA THR A 60 -19.97 0.07 33.38
C THR A 60 -20.31 1.56 33.35
N THR A 61 -20.21 2.22 32.19
CA THR A 61 -20.50 3.66 32.09
C THR A 61 -22.00 3.94 32.17
N ILE A 62 -22.82 3.17 31.43
CA ILE A 62 -24.29 3.36 31.37
C ILE A 62 -24.94 2.80 32.63
N ILE A 63 -24.82 1.50 32.86
CA ILE A 63 -25.54 0.81 33.93
C ILE A 63 -24.79 0.97 35.25
N GLY A 64 -23.46 0.97 35.24
CA GLY A 64 -22.68 1.18 36.46
C GLY A 64 -22.80 2.60 37.00
N VAL A 65 -22.17 3.57 36.34
CA VAL A 65 -22.00 4.93 36.88
C VAL A 65 -23.26 5.78 36.77
N LEU A 66 -23.90 5.79 35.59
CA LEU A 66 -25.02 6.70 35.32
C LEU A 66 -26.30 6.28 36.05
N VAL A 67 -26.68 5.00 35.99
CA VAL A 67 -27.84 4.47 36.73
C VAL A 67 -27.63 4.55 38.25
N HIS A 68 -26.41 4.30 38.75
CA HIS A 68 -26.10 4.47 40.17
C HIS A 68 -26.31 5.92 40.64
N SER A 69 -25.87 6.88 39.84
CA SER A 69 -26.03 8.31 40.13
C SER A 69 -27.50 8.75 40.07
N ILE A 70 -28.30 8.18 39.16
CA ILE A 70 -29.76 8.38 39.13
C ILE A 70 -30.39 7.87 40.43
N GLY A 71 -29.98 6.69 40.90
CA GLY A 71 -30.50 6.12 42.15
C GLY A 71 -30.25 7.03 43.35
N TYR A 72 -29.05 7.62 43.46
CA TYR A 72 -28.75 8.59 44.52
C TYR A 72 -29.41 9.94 44.32
N LEU A 73 -29.62 10.41 43.09
CA LEU A 73 -30.43 11.60 42.83
C LEU A 73 -31.85 11.42 43.38
N ILE A 74 -32.47 10.27 43.11
CA ILE A 74 -33.82 9.95 43.60
C ILE A 74 -33.82 9.80 45.13
N LYS A 75 -32.79 9.17 45.69
CA LYS A 75 -32.65 8.94 47.14
C LYS A 75 -32.41 10.25 47.89
N ASP A 76 -31.38 11.00 47.54
CA ASP A 76 -30.87 12.13 48.32
C ASP A 76 -31.80 13.36 48.23
N PHE A 77 -32.56 13.49 47.14
CA PHE A 77 -33.55 14.56 46.94
C PHE A 77 -35.01 14.11 47.21
N GLU A 78 -35.21 12.89 47.72
CA GLU A 78 -36.52 12.35 48.09
C GLU A 78 -37.59 12.45 46.97
N LEU A 79 -37.20 12.19 45.72
CA LEU A 79 -38.09 12.31 44.56
C LEU A 79 -39.23 11.27 44.52
N THR A 80 -39.17 10.25 45.37
CA THR A 80 -40.21 9.21 45.49
C THR A 80 -40.42 8.77 46.93
N THR A 81 -41.64 8.40 47.26
CA THR A 81 -42.02 7.82 48.57
C THR A 81 -41.70 6.33 48.65
N ALA A 82 -41.47 5.66 47.51
CA ALA A 82 -41.17 4.24 47.44
C ALA A 82 -39.67 3.97 47.64
N THR A 83 -39.25 3.76 48.90
CA THR A 83 -37.83 3.58 49.28
C THR A 83 -37.10 2.44 48.57
N TRP A 84 -37.81 1.41 48.12
CA TRP A 84 -37.22 0.27 47.39
C TRP A 84 -36.74 0.60 45.98
N VAL A 85 -37.32 1.63 45.34
CA VAL A 85 -36.94 2.04 43.99
C VAL A 85 -35.50 2.57 43.95
N PRO A 86 -35.12 3.64 44.70
CA PRO A 86 -33.76 4.14 44.68
C PRO A 86 -32.74 3.14 45.24
N VAL A 87 -33.11 2.34 46.26
CA VAL A 87 -32.22 1.31 46.82
C VAL A 87 -31.89 0.24 45.79
N THR A 88 -32.88 -0.20 44.98
CA THR A 88 -32.64 -1.21 43.94
C THR A 88 -31.85 -0.65 42.77
N ILE A 89 -32.17 0.57 42.31
CA ILE A 89 -31.44 1.25 41.24
C ILE A 89 -29.98 1.48 41.62
N THR A 90 -29.72 2.00 42.84
CA THR A 90 -28.34 2.19 43.34
C THR A 90 -27.59 0.87 43.46
N THR A 91 -28.26 -0.22 43.89
CA THR A 91 -27.65 -1.55 44.01
C THR A 91 -27.25 -2.13 42.64
N ILE A 92 -28.14 -2.08 41.64
CA ILE A 92 -27.84 -2.56 40.28
C ILE A 92 -26.66 -1.78 39.68
N GLY A 93 -26.68 -0.45 39.85
CA GLY A 93 -25.59 0.38 39.38
C GLY A 93 -24.28 0.11 40.13
N TRP A 94 -24.34 -0.09 41.45
CA TRP A 94 -23.16 -0.39 42.26
C TRP A 94 -22.49 -1.72 41.87
N TRP A 95 -23.27 -2.78 41.71
CA TRP A 95 -22.78 -4.08 41.23
C TRP A 95 -22.06 -3.95 39.89
N THR A 96 -22.73 -3.28 38.95
CA THR A 96 -22.20 -3.13 37.59
C THR A 96 -20.98 -2.22 37.56
N MET A 97 -20.91 -1.23 38.45
CA MET A 97 -19.77 -0.31 38.55
C MET A 97 -18.51 -1.00 39.07
N ILE A 98 -18.59 -1.74 40.20
CA ILE A 98 -17.42 -2.41 40.80
C ILE A 98 -16.92 -3.56 39.92
N ILE A 99 -17.83 -4.43 39.48
CA ILE A 99 -17.47 -5.57 38.63
C ILE A 99 -16.95 -5.05 37.30
N GLY A 100 -17.67 -4.09 36.72
CA GLY A 100 -17.35 -3.49 35.45
C GLY A 100 -15.96 -2.86 35.42
N GLN A 101 -15.63 -2.01 36.40
CA GLN A 101 -14.29 -1.42 36.55
C GLN A 101 -13.18 -2.48 36.60
N SER A 102 -13.39 -3.52 37.41
CA SER A 102 -12.45 -4.64 37.55
C SER A 102 -12.24 -5.38 36.23
N PHE A 103 -13.31 -5.60 35.46
CA PHE A 103 -13.28 -6.25 34.16
C PHE A 103 -12.64 -5.38 33.07
N VAL A 104 -12.84 -4.06 33.11
CA VAL A 104 -12.19 -3.12 32.20
C VAL A 104 -10.66 -3.20 32.38
N LEU A 105 -10.17 -3.12 33.61
CA LEU A 105 -8.73 -3.28 33.91
C LEU A 105 -8.21 -4.68 33.54
N TYR A 106 -8.95 -5.74 33.89
CA TYR A 106 -8.61 -7.13 33.56
C TYR A 106 -8.47 -7.35 32.06
N SER A 107 -9.40 -6.82 31.26
CA SER A 107 -9.41 -7.03 29.81
C SER A 107 -8.17 -6.46 29.10
N ARG A 108 -7.46 -5.54 29.75
CA ARG A 108 -6.20 -4.97 29.24
C ARG A 108 -4.95 -5.71 29.68
N LEU A 109 -5.02 -6.49 30.76
CA LEU A 109 -3.87 -7.17 31.33
C LEU A 109 -3.19 -8.09 30.31
N HIS A 110 -3.97 -8.66 29.38
CA HIS A 110 -3.49 -9.48 28.26
C HIS A 110 -2.50 -8.75 27.33
N PHE A 111 -2.57 -7.42 27.22
CA PHE A 111 -1.66 -6.67 26.34
C PHE A 111 -0.26 -6.49 26.93
N VAL A 112 -0.13 -6.63 28.25
CA VAL A 112 1.09 -6.30 28.99
C VAL A 112 1.73 -7.54 29.61
N VAL A 113 0.93 -8.54 29.97
CA VAL A 113 1.37 -9.79 30.59
C VAL A 113 1.09 -10.96 29.65
N TRP A 114 2.16 -11.63 29.22
CA TRP A 114 2.12 -12.69 28.21
C TRP A 114 1.81 -14.08 28.81
N ASP A 115 2.05 -14.27 30.11
CA ASP A 115 1.76 -15.53 30.79
C ASP A 115 0.25 -15.69 31.03
N LYS A 116 -0.37 -16.67 30.36
CA LYS A 116 -1.81 -16.98 30.46
C LYS A 116 -2.26 -17.39 31.87
N ARG A 117 -1.35 -17.74 32.79
CA ARG A 117 -1.68 -18.10 34.18
C ARG A 117 -2.09 -16.87 35.00
N ILE A 118 -1.47 -15.72 34.76
CA ILE A 118 -1.69 -14.49 35.55
C ILE A 118 -3.11 -13.93 35.32
N PRO A 119 -3.61 -13.75 34.07
CA PRO A 119 -5.00 -13.35 33.84
C PRO A 119 -6.01 -14.34 34.43
N ARG A 120 -5.76 -15.65 34.33
CA ARG A 120 -6.67 -16.65 34.93
C ARG A 120 -6.77 -16.53 36.45
N PHE A 121 -5.64 -16.26 37.13
CA PHE A 121 -5.63 -15.98 38.56
C PHE A 121 -6.41 -14.69 38.90
N VAL A 122 -6.21 -13.62 38.15
CA VAL A 122 -6.93 -12.35 38.34
C VAL A 122 -8.44 -12.52 38.12
N LEU A 123 -8.85 -13.28 37.10
CA LEU A 123 -10.26 -13.59 36.86
C LEU A 123 -10.87 -14.37 38.04
N CYS A 124 -10.14 -15.36 38.58
CA CYS A 124 -10.57 -16.12 39.76
C CYS A 124 -10.72 -15.22 41.00
N MET A 125 -9.79 -14.27 41.21
CA MET A 125 -9.87 -13.27 42.26
C MET A 125 -11.12 -12.38 42.12
N ILE A 126 -11.40 -11.87 40.92
CA ILE A 126 -12.60 -11.04 40.65
C ILE A 126 -13.87 -11.82 40.95
N ILE A 127 -13.98 -13.06 40.45
CA ILE A 127 -15.16 -13.91 40.67
C ILE A 127 -15.35 -14.19 42.16
N THR A 128 -14.28 -14.46 42.90
CA THR A 128 -14.35 -14.74 44.34
C THR A 128 -14.84 -13.52 45.13
N ASN A 129 -14.37 -12.32 44.77
CA ASN A 129 -14.80 -11.07 45.42
C ASN A 129 -16.28 -10.75 45.20
N ILE A 130 -16.88 -11.16 44.08
CA ILE A 130 -18.33 -11.01 43.86
C ILE A 130 -19.11 -11.75 44.97
N PHE A 131 -18.73 -12.98 45.28
CA PHE A 131 -19.43 -13.77 46.29
C PHE A 131 -19.08 -13.35 47.72
N LEU A 132 -17.82 -12.98 47.99
CA LEU A 132 -17.38 -12.62 49.33
C LEU A 132 -17.73 -11.19 49.76
N LEU A 133 -17.78 -10.25 48.81
CA LEU A 133 -17.95 -8.83 49.12
C LEU A 133 -19.33 -8.32 48.69
N LEU A 134 -19.74 -8.51 47.43
CA LEU A 134 -20.97 -7.89 46.90
C LEU A 134 -22.26 -8.54 47.43
N VAL A 135 -22.30 -9.87 47.55
CA VAL A 135 -23.49 -10.58 48.04
C VAL A 135 -23.81 -10.22 49.50
N PRO A 136 -22.86 -10.29 50.47
CA PRO A 136 -23.14 -9.90 51.84
C PRO A 136 -23.51 -8.41 51.98
N THR A 137 -22.84 -7.51 51.25
CA THR A 137 -23.19 -6.08 51.29
C THR A 137 -24.60 -5.84 50.79
N THR A 138 -25.04 -6.54 49.75
CA THR A 138 -26.41 -6.42 49.22
C THR A 138 -27.45 -6.82 50.27
N VAL A 139 -27.25 -7.97 50.90
CA VAL A 139 -28.14 -8.45 51.99
C VAL A 139 -28.19 -7.42 53.13
N LEU A 140 -27.04 -6.86 53.52
CA LEU A 140 -26.95 -5.85 54.57
C LEU A 140 -27.52 -4.48 54.15
N THR A 141 -27.51 -4.15 52.86
CA THR A 141 -28.05 -2.89 52.30
C THR A 141 -29.59 -2.90 52.35
N TYR A 142 -30.20 -3.99 51.88
CA TYR A 142 -31.65 -4.18 52.03
C TYR A 142 -32.03 -4.34 53.51
N GLY A 143 -31.23 -5.09 54.29
CA GLY A 143 -31.45 -5.23 55.73
C GLY A 143 -31.41 -3.90 56.48
N SER A 144 -30.49 -2.98 56.16
CA SER A 144 -30.36 -1.69 56.86
C SER A 144 -31.46 -0.68 56.50
N ASN A 145 -32.01 -0.76 55.28
CA ASN A 145 -33.07 0.11 54.77
C ASN A 145 -34.49 -0.38 55.11
N PHE A 146 -34.72 -1.70 55.15
CA PHE A 146 -36.05 -2.28 55.38
C PHE A 146 -36.24 -2.89 56.78
N SER A 147 -35.17 -3.17 57.52
CA SER A 147 -35.27 -3.63 58.91
C SER A 147 -34.95 -2.51 59.89
N SER A 148 -35.79 -2.37 60.92
CA SER A 148 -35.54 -1.47 62.06
C SER A 148 -34.38 -1.92 62.96
N SER A 149 -33.81 -3.11 62.73
CA SER A 149 -32.75 -3.67 63.57
C SER A 149 -31.41 -2.93 63.41
N GLN A 150 -30.87 -2.45 64.53
CA GLN A 150 -29.57 -1.76 64.58
C GLN A 150 -28.38 -2.68 64.22
N LYS A 151 -28.56 -4.01 64.32
CA LYS A 151 -27.53 -4.98 63.95
C LYS A 151 -27.25 -4.99 62.45
N PHE A 152 -28.27 -4.81 61.61
CA PHE A 152 -28.10 -4.71 60.16
C PHE A 152 -27.38 -3.41 59.77
N LEU A 153 -27.70 -2.29 60.44
CA LEU A 153 -27.04 -1.01 60.21
C LEU A 153 -25.55 -1.07 60.60
N GLY A 154 -25.23 -1.60 61.79
CA GLY A 154 -23.84 -1.78 62.22
C GLY A 154 -23.07 -2.75 61.33
N GLY A 155 -23.71 -3.86 60.92
CA GLY A 155 -23.15 -4.81 59.97
C GLY A 155 -22.85 -4.18 58.61
N TYR A 156 -23.76 -3.38 58.06
CA TYR A 156 -23.57 -2.67 56.80
C TYR A 156 -22.37 -1.72 56.85
N ILE A 157 -22.24 -0.91 57.91
CA ILE A 157 -21.12 0.05 58.05
C ILE A 157 -19.76 -0.66 58.08
N ILE A 158 -19.67 -1.82 58.75
CA ILE A 158 -18.44 -2.62 58.80
C ILE A 158 -18.18 -3.28 57.44
N MET A 159 -19.20 -3.91 56.87
CA MET A 159 -19.07 -4.63 55.60
C MET A 159 -18.72 -3.70 54.44
N GLU A 160 -19.30 -2.50 54.38
CA GLU A 160 -18.99 -1.51 53.34
C GLU A 160 -17.52 -1.08 53.39
N LYS A 161 -16.94 -0.94 54.60
CA LYS A 161 -15.51 -0.67 54.78
C LYS A 161 -14.65 -1.83 54.27
N ILE A 162 -15.03 -3.06 54.60
CA ILE A 162 -14.35 -4.27 54.15
C ILE A 162 -14.42 -4.39 52.62
N GLU A 163 -15.58 -4.14 52.03
CA GLU A 163 -15.79 -4.20 50.58
C GLU A 163 -14.88 -3.21 49.86
N ILE A 164 -14.88 -1.93 50.27
CA ILE A 164 -14.06 -0.92 49.60
C ILE A 164 -12.59 -1.24 49.75
N ILE A 165 -12.13 -1.70 50.92
CA ILE A 165 -10.75 -2.17 51.08
C ILE A 165 -10.46 -3.36 50.17
N GLY A 166 -11.35 -4.35 50.12
CA GLY A 166 -11.16 -5.55 49.30
C GLY A 166 -11.11 -5.23 47.80
N VAL A 167 -12.02 -4.37 47.33
CA VAL A 167 -12.06 -3.89 45.93
C VAL A 167 -10.82 -3.04 45.63
N SER A 168 -10.43 -2.11 46.51
CA SER A 168 -9.23 -1.30 46.30
C SER A 168 -7.95 -2.15 46.33
N ILE A 169 -7.84 -3.17 47.18
CA ILE A 169 -6.71 -4.12 47.14
C ILE A 169 -6.68 -4.84 45.79
N GLN A 170 -7.83 -5.29 45.30
CA GLN A 170 -7.95 -5.94 43.99
C GLN A 170 -7.48 -5.01 42.87
N GLU A 171 -7.94 -3.75 42.84
CA GLU A 171 -7.54 -2.75 41.86
C GLU A 171 -6.04 -2.44 41.95
N ILE A 172 -5.49 -2.29 43.16
CA ILE A 172 -4.04 -2.09 43.39
C ILE A 172 -3.23 -3.29 42.86
N ILE A 173 -3.69 -4.52 43.06
CA ILE A 173 -3.02 -5.73 42.52
C ILE A 173 -3.02 -5.68 40.99
N ILE A 174 -4.16 -5.37 40.36
CA ILE A 174 -4.28 -5.31 38.90
C ILE A 174 -3.41 -4.17 38.33
N SER A 175 -3.48 -2.97 38.90
CA SER A 175 -2.63 -1.82 38.52
C SER A 175 -1.15 -2.10 38.77
N GLY A 176 -0.80 -2.82 39.84
CA GLY A 176 0.56 -3.24 40.13
C GLY A 176 1.13 -4.22 39.10
N LEU A 177 0.34 -5.24 38.71
CA LEU A 177 0.70 -6.15 37.63
C LEU A 177 0.86 -5.41 36.30
N TYR A 178 0.01 -4.42 36.05
CA TYR A 178 0.08 -3.57 34.87
C TYR A 178 1.34 -2.70 34.84
N ILE A 179 1.69 -2.04 35.95
CA ILE A 179 2.93 -1.26 36.10
C ILE A 179 4.15 -2.18 35.95
N TYR A 180 4.13 -3.38 36.55
CA TYR A 180 5.22 -4.34 36.47
C TYR A 180 5.48 -4.76 35.01
N GLY A 181 4.45 -5.22 34.30
CA GLY A 181 4.65 -5.63 32.91
C GLY A 181 4.97 -4.44 31.99
N THR A 182 4.45 -3.24 32.26
CA THR A 182 4.82 -2.02 31.51
C THR A 182 6.29 -1.64 31.75
N ARG A 183 6.80 -1.79 32.98
CA ARG A 183 8.20 -1.56 33.31
C ARG A 183 9.13 -2.57 32.66
N GLU A 184 8.74 -3.84 32.60
CA GLU A 184 9.48 -4.86 31.82
C GLU A 184 9.55 -4.47 30.35
N MET A 185 8.44 -4.02 29.74
CA MET A 185 8.45 -3.49 28.37
C MET A 185 9.36 -2.25 28.19
N LEU A 186 9.51 -1.41 29.22
CA LEU A 186 10.38 -0.24 29.21
C LEU A 186 11.87 -0.61 29.29
N LYS A 187 12.24 -1.63 30.09
CA LYS A 187 13.64 -2.09 30.22
C LYS A 187 14.23 -2.55 28.88
N PHE A 188 13.43 -3.17 28.01
CA PHE A 188 13.88 -3.63 26.69
C PHE A 188 13.86 -2.53 25.61
N ASN A 189 13.48 -1.29 25.93
CA ASN A 189 13.22 -0.22 24.96
C ASN A 189 13.76 1.15 25.43
N LEU A 190 14.84 1.16 26.20
CA LEU A 190 15.37 2.33 26.93
C LEU A 190 15.95 3.45 26.04
N GLU A 191 16.31 3.17 24.78
CA GLU A 191 16.92 4.14 23.86
C GLU A 191 15.97 4.63 22.73
N GLY A 192 14.66 4.32 22.81
CA GLY A 192 13.69 4.66 21.76
C GLY A 192 12.73 5.82 22.08
N GLU A 193 12.17 6.46 21.04
CA GLU A 193 11.16 7.55 21.06
C GLU A 193 9.88 7.28 21.92
N ASN A 194 9.68 6.06 22.44
CA ASN A 194 8.47 5.66 23.15
C ASN A 194 8.56 5.73 24.70
N GLY A 195 9.73 6.05 25.26
CA GLY A 195 9.93 6.09 26.72
C GLY A 195 8.98 7.03 27.46
N SER A 196 8.67 8.19 26.85
CA SER A 196 7.73 9.17 27.42
C SER A 196 6.30 8.64 27.53
N ILE A 197 5.81 7.90 26.53
CA ILE A 197 4.44 7.36 26.55
C ILE A 197 4.33 6.25 27.60
N LEU A 198 5.31 5.33 27.65
CA LEU A 198 5.37 4.28 28.67
C LEU A 198 5.42 4.87 30.10
N LEU A 199 6.15 5.97 30.31
CA LEU A 199 6.19 6.67 31.60
C LEU A 199 4.82 7.30 31.95
N GLN A 200 4.12 7.86 30.97
CA GLN A 200 2.75 8.36 31.17
C GLN A 200 1.76 7.24 31.53
N LEU A 201 1.88 6.04 30.94
CA LEU A 201 1.04 4.88 31.32
C LEU A 201 1.27 4.46 32.77
N VAL A 202 2.54 4.46 33.22
CA VAL A 202 2.88 4.21 34.62
C VAL A 202 2.28 5.30 35.51
N GLY A 203 2.40 6.58 35.11
CA GLY A 203 1.83 7.72 35.83
C GLY A 203 0.32 7.62 36.05
N ILE A 204 -0.46 7.22 35.03
CA ILE A 204 -1.92 7.12 35.16
C ILE A 204 -2.33 5.97 36.09
N ASN A 205 -1.61 4.84 36.07
CA ASN A 205 -1.86 3.75 37.03
C ASN A 205 -1.53 4.16 38.48
N PHE A 206 -0.53 5.04 38.69
CA PHE A 206 -0.32 5.65 40.00
C PHE A 206 -1.49 6.56 40.42
N VAL A 207 -2.08 7.30 39.49
CA VAL A 207 -3.28 8.11 39.75
C VAL A 207 -4.46 7.23 40.20
N PHE A 208 -4.65 6.05 39.61
CA PHE A 208 -5.68 5.10 40.06
C PHE A 208 -5.47 4.65 41.51
N ILE A 209 -4.25 4.27 41.86
CA ILE A 209 -3.90 3.90 43.24
C ILE A 209 -4.15 5.07 44.21
N LEU A 210 -3.80 6.30 43.81
CA LEU A 210 -4.06 7.49 44.63
C LEU A 210 -5.57 7.76 44.81
N MET A 211 -6.37 7.57 43.75
CA MET A 211 -7.83 7.69 43.84
C MET A 211 -8.44 6.61 44.74
N ASP A 212 -7.93 5.38 44.72
CA ASP A 212 -8.34 4.32 45.66
C ASP A 212 -8.03 4.66 47.11
N ILE A 213 -6.83 5.17 47.36
CA ILE A 213 -6.46 5.67 48.69
C ILE A 213 -7.40 6.81 49.11
N GLY A 214 -7.78 7.70 48.18
CA GLY A 214 -8.76 8.77 48.42
C GLY A 214 -10.15 8.24 48.78
N LEU A 215 -10.62 7.18 48.11
CA LEU A 215 -11.88 6.50 48.44
C LEU A 215 -11.84 5.87 49.82
N ILE A 216 -10.75 5.18 50.16
CA ILE A 216 -10.54 4.60 51.49
C ILE A 216 -10.52 5.73 52.54
N ALA A 217 -9.75 6.80 52.33
CA ALA A 217 -9.67 7.93 53.26
C ALA A 217 -11.05 8.58 53.51
N THR A 218 -11.85 8.73 52.45
CA THR A 218 -13.22 9.27 52.56
C THR A 218 -14.12 8.32 53.34
N GLN A 219 -14.01 7.01 53.10
CA GLN A 219 -14.75 5.97 53.82
C GLN A 219 -14.48 6.01 55.34
N TYR A 220 -13.23 6.26 55.73
CA TYR A 220 -12.84 6.36 57.13
C TYR A 220 -13.14 7.72 57.77
N SER A 221 -13.47 8.72 56.97
CA SER A 221 -13.90 10.05 57.45
C SER A 221 -15.36 10.07 57.94
N ASN A 222 -16.10 8.97 57.78
CA ASN A 222 -17.52 8.82 58.18
C ASN A 222 -18.47 9.90 57.60
N LEU A 223 -18.12 10.48 56.45
CA LEU A 223 -18.93 11.48 55.73
C LEU A 223 -19.83 10.80 54.69
N PHE A 224 -20.76 9.95 55.14
CA PHE A 224 -21.54 9.05 54.28
C PHE A 224 -22.29 9.78 53.15
N THR A 225 -22.91 10.93 53.45
CA THR A 225 -23.67 11.74 52.49
C THR A 225 -22.84 12.17 51.29
N TYR A 226 -21.59 12.58 51.50
CA TYR A 226 -20.70 13.01 50.42
C TYR A 226 -20.04 11.83 49.71
N GLN A 227 -19.74 10.77 50.46
CA GLN A 227 -19.03 9.60 49.98
C GLN A 227 -19.78 8.87 48.87
N THR A 228 -21.11 8.75 48.94
CA THR A 228 -21.93 8.05 47.94
C THR A 228 -21.88 8.70 46.57
N THR A 229 -22.00 10.03 46.51
CA THR A 229 -21.90 10.80 45.26
C THR A 229 -20.45 10.98 44.80
N LEU A 230 -19.50 11.11 45.74
CA LEU A 230 -18.06 11.16 45.43
C LEU A 230 -17.56 9.86 44.79
N LYS A 231 -18.09 8.69 45.20
CA LYS A 231 -17.79 7.40 44.55
C LYS A 231 -18.15 7.44 43.07
N GLY A 232 -19.37 7.87 42.72
CA GLY A 232 -19.80 8.02 41.33
C GLY A 232 -18.86 8.93 40.52
N LEU A 233 -18.45 10.06 41.11
CA LEU A 233 -17.52 10.99 40.50
C LEU A 233 -16.14 10.33 40.24
N ILE A 234 -15.54 9.73 41.27
CA ILE A 234 -14.20 9.11 41.16
C ILE A 234 -14.24 7.96 40.14
N TYR A 235 -15.26 7.11 40.16
CA TYR A 235 -15.39 6.03 39.20
C TYR A 235 -15.61 6.53 37.76
N SER A 236 -16.35 7.64 37.55
CA SER A 236 -16.48 8.26 36.23
C SER A 236 -15.14 8.78 35.68
N ILE A 237 -14.33 9.39 36.55
CA ILE A 237 -13.00 9.88 36.20
C ILE A 237 -12.06 8.70 35.89
N LYS A 238 -12.10 7.65 36.71
CA LYS A 238 -11.32 6.42 36.48
C LYS A 238 -11.63 5.82 35.09
N LEU A 239 -12.91 5.66 34.73
CA LEU A 239 -13.29 5.13 33.40
C LEU A 239 -12.83 6.02 32.25
N LYS A 240 -12.89 7.35 32.41
CA LYS A 240 -12.45 8.30 31.38
C LYS A 240 -10.94 8.26 31.17
N LEU A 241 -10.17 8.23 32.27
CA LEU A 241 -8.73 8.03 32.24
C LEU A 241 -8.38 6.66 31.63
N GLU A 242 -9.15 5.63 31.95
CA GLU A 242 -8.95 4.27 31.46
C GLU A 242 -9.11 4.16 29.95
N PHE A 243 -10.14 4.80 29.40
CA PHE A 243 -10.32 4.96 27.96
C PHE A 243 -9.13 5.67 27.29
N PHE A 244 -8.60 6.72 27.94
CA PHE A 244 -7.40 7.41 27.48
C PHE A 244 -6.14 6.53 27.53
N VAL A 245 -5.96 5.73 28.60
CA VAL A 245 -4.81 4.81 28.71
C VAL A 245 -4.89 3.72 27.64
N LEU A 246 -6.09 3.19 27.35
CA LEU A 246 -6.26 2.23 26.25
C LEU A 246 -5.93 2.89 24.91
N GLY A 247 -6.40 4.10 24.64
CA GLY A 247 -6.05 4.83 23.41
C GLY A 247 -4.53 4.93 23.21
N LYS A 248 -3.78 5.19 24.29
CA LYS A 248 -2.31 5.20 24.28
C LYS A 248 -1.68 3.82 24.19
N LEU A 249 -2.25 2.81 24.83
CA LEU A 249 -1.75 1.43 24.80
C LEU A 249 -1.99 0.78 23.43
N VAL A 250 -3.16 0.97 22.83
CA VAL A 250 -3.48 0.60 21.44
C VAL A 250 -2.56 1.35 20.51
N ARG A 251 -2.27 2.64 20.75
CA ARG A 251 -1.24 3.36 20.00
C ARG A 251 0.16 2.77 20.19
N ILE A 252 0.50 2.17 21.34
CA ILE A 252 1.78 1.46 21.55
C ILE A 252 1.78 0.07 20.90
N ALA A 253 0.68 -0.69 21.00
CA ALA A 253 0.49 -2.00 20.39
C ALA A 253 0.48 -1.88 18.86
N ASN A 254 -0.28 -0.92 18.34
CA ASN A 254 -0.22 -0.47 16.96
C ASN A 254 1.09 0.24 16.63
N ARG A 255 1.91 0.74 17.59
CA ARG A 255 3.29 1.22 17.33
C ARG A 255 4.34 0.12 17.30
N ARG A 256 4.09 -1.05 17.90
CA ARG A 256 4.78 -2.31 17.55
C ARG A 256 4.35 -2.82 16.17
N GLY A 257 3.37 -2.14 15.55
CA GLY A 257 2.92 -2.34 14.17
C GLY A 257 2.61 -1.07 13.33
N GLY A 258 3.24 0.13 13.48
CA GLY A 258 2.77 1.39 12.78
C GLY A 258 3.05 2.77 13.47
N LYS A 259 3.66 3.83 12.88
CA LYS A 259 4.02 5.14 13.59
C LYS A 259 2.79 6.08 13.65
N PRO A 260 2.86 7.14 14.49
CA PRO A 260 1.71 7.82 15.08
C PRO A 260 1.39 9.20 14.46
N GLU A 261 0.14 9.64 14.58
CA GLU A 261 -0.24 11.07 14.46
C GLU A 261 0.08 11.84 15.74
N PRO A 262 0.51 13.11 15.69
CA PRO A 262 0.53 13.99 16.84
C PRO A 262 -0.91 14.43 17.17
N GLN A 263 -1.36 14.18 18.40
CA GLN A 263 -2.53 14.86 18.93
C GLN A 263 -2.05 15.75 20.06
N ASP A 264 -2.26 17.04 19.88
CA ASP A 264 -1.93 18.09 20.80
C ASP A 264 -2.87 18.01 22.01
N ILE A 265 -2.34 18.22 23.21
CA ILE A 265 -3.07 17.99 24.47
C ILE A 265 -4.12 19.09 24.72
N SER A 266 -4.25 20.06 23.80
CA SER A 266 -5.23 21.16 23.85
C SER A 266 -6.61 20.82 23.25
N GLU A 267 -6.78 19.71 22.53
CA GLU A 267 -8.01 19.42 21.76
C GLU A 267 -9.23 19.00 22.59
N PHE A 268 -9.09 18.82 23.91
CA PHE A 268 -10.17 18.26 24.75
C PHE A 268 -11.02 19.34 25.47
N VAL A 269 -10.74 20.63 25.24
CA VAL A 269 -11.52 21.76 25.79
C VAL A 269 -11.80 22.79 24.69
N ASP A 270 -12.23 22.35 23.51
CA ASP A 270 -12.76 23.26 22.49
C ASP A 270 -14.26 23.01 22.28
N THR A 271 -15.06 23.68 23.09
CA THR A 271 -16.53 23.68 23.04
C THR A 271 -17.10 24.35 21.77
N VAL A 272 -16.24 24.85 20.88
CA VAL A 272 -16.61 25.63 19.70
C VAL A 272 -17.07 24.74 18.54
N GLN A 273 -16.76 23.44 18.52
CA GLN A 273 -17.24 22.52 17.49
C GLN A 273 -18.64 21.94 17.74
N VAL A 274 -19.29 22.25 18.87
CA VAL A 274 -20.59 21.64 19.24
C VAL A 274 -21.80 22.56 18.99
N THR A 275 -21.61 23.78 18.50
CA THR A 275 -22.74 24.73 18.28
C THR A 275 -22.92 25.21 16.84
N SER A 276 -22.41 24.50 15.82
CA SER A 276 -22.77 24.78 14.42
C SER A 276 -23.25 23.53 13.69
N ASP A 277 -24.54 23.57 13.34
CA ASP A 277 -25.29 22.79 12.36
C ASP A 277 -25.75 21.35 12.68
N ILE A 278 -26.91 21.29 13.36
CA ILE A 278 -27.87 20.19 13.26
C ILE A 278 -29.18 20.81 12.76
N THR A 279 -29.33 20.85 11.43
CA THR A 279 -30.56 20.81 10.59
C THR A 279 -30.40 21.70 9.36
N HIS A 280 -29.54 21.30 8.43
CA HIS A 280 -29.72 21.35 6.98
C HIS A 280 -28.44 20.81 6.34
N ALA A 281 -28.59 19.95 5.34
CA ALA A 281 -27.47 19.52 4.50
C ALA A 281 -27.08 20.71 3.62
N ASP A 282 -25.93 21.32 3.90
CA ASP A 282 -25.40 22.43 3.11
C ASP A 282 -24.44 21.94 2.02
N ASN A 283 -24.74 22.44 0.85
CA ASN A 283 -24.14 22.24 -0.45
C ASN A 283 -22.89 23.15 -0.56
N PRO A 284 -21.69 22.69 -0.96
CA PRO A 284 -20.54 23.59 -1.12
C PRO A 284 -20.57 24.23 -2.52
N ASN A 285 -21.21 25.39 -2.63
CA ASN A 285 -20.70 26.59 -3.34
C ASN A 285 -21.80 27.64 -3.51
N PRO A 286 -21.51 28.91 -3.18
CA PRO A 286 -21.55 29.90 -4.26
C PRO A 286 -20.51 31.03 -4.09
N SER A 287 -19.62 31.17 -5.07
CA SER A 287 -19.57 32.39 -5.91
C SER A 287 -18.35 32.37 -6.86
N MET A 288 -18.52 31.80 -8.04
CA MET A 288 -17.87 32.31 -9.24
C MET A 288 -18.97 32.58 -10.25
N ARG A 289 -19.19 33.87 -10.56
CA ARG A 289 -20.20 34.32 -11.51
C ARG A 289 -19.89 33.74 -12.90
N GLN A 290 -20.85 33.06 -13.52
CA GLN A 290 -20.89 32.88 -14.97
C GLN A 290 -22.31 33.06 -15.49
N HIS A 291 -22.38 33.76 -16.62
CA HIS A 291 -23.59 34.22 -17.32
C HIS A 291 -24.43 33.05 -17.89
N PRO A 292 -25.73 33.28 -18.17
CA PRO A 292 -26.70 32.21 -18.40
C PRO A 292 -26.67 31.65 -19.84
N PRO A 293 -27.09 30.38 -20.05
CA PRO A 293 -27.41 29.84 -21.36
C PRO A 293 -28.85 30.19 -21.80
N PRO A 294 -29.15 30.19 -23.11
CA PRO A 294 -30.41 30.64 -23.66
C PRO A 294 -31.55 29.59 -23.57
N PRO A 295 -32.82 30.02 -23.73
CA PRO A 295 -33.96 29.32 -23.17
C PRO A 295 -34.84 28.67 -24.25
N HIS A 296 -34.53 27.45 -24.72
CA HIS A 296 -35.51 26.61 -25.43
C HIS A 296 -35.15 25.11 -25.29
N MET A 297 -35.57 24.47 -24.20
CA MET A 297 -35.67 23.00 -24.19
C MET A 297 -36.79 22.58 -23.25
N CYS A 298 -37.76 21.85 -23.80
CA CYS A 298 -39.01 21.42 -23.15
C CYS A 298 -38.80 20.16 -22.29
N PRO A 299 -39.76 19.88 -21.37
CA PRO A 299 -39.58 18.98 -20.24
C PRO A 299 -40.06 17.56 -20.56
N GLU A 300 -39.14 16.60 -20.72
CA GLU A 300 -39.54 15.18 -20.82
C GLU A 300 -38.53 14.14 -20.29
N ASP A 301 -37.31 14.50 -19.83
CA ASP A 301 -36.33 13.49 -19.39
C ASP A 301 -36.06 13.44 -17.86
N VAL A 302 -37.01 13.92 -17.04
CA VAL A 302 -36.92 13.83 -15.55
C VAL A 302 -37.77 12.67 -14.99
N SER A 303 -38.27 11.75 -15.82
CA SER A 303 -39.19 10.69 -15.37
C SER A 303 -38.76 9.25 -15.67
N ILE A 304 -37.44 8.95 -15.66
CA ILE A 304 -36.94 7.57 -15.63
C ILE A 304 -35.72 7.46 -14.69
N ALA A 305 -35.94 7.65 -13.39
CA ALA A 305 -35.02 7.18 -12.34
C ALA A 305 -35.65 7.21 -10.93
N VAL A 306 -36.94 6.88 -10.78
CA VAL A 306 -37.52 6.51 -9.47
C VAL A 306 -38.60 5.45 -9.70
N PHE A 307 -38.48 4.32 -8.98
CA PHE A 307 -39.37 3.14 -8.92
C PHE A 307 -39.32 2.13 -10.09
N GLU A 308 -38.81 0.92 -9.82
CA GLU A 308 -39.66 -0.27 -9.64
C GLU A 308 -38.86 -1.49 -9.13
N HIS A 309 -39.28 -2.01 -7.98
CA HIS A 309 -39.24 -3.46 -7.71
C HIS A 309 -40.40 -4.08 -8.50
N SER A 310 -40.17 -5.19 -9.21
CA SER A 310 -41.23 -6.17 -9.48
C SER A 310 -40.69 -7.59 -9.47
N ASP A 311 -41.15 -8.34 -8.46
CA ASP A 311 -41.15 -9.80 -8.41
C ASP A 311 -42.01 -10.40 -9.52
N ARG A 312 -41.60 -11.56 -10.04
CA ARG A 312 -42.41 -12.79 -10.32
C ARG A 312 -41.58 -13.76 -11.19
N ASN A 313 -41.47 -15.06 -10.91
CA ASN A 313 -42.53 -16.02 -10.54
C ASN A 313 -42.03 -17.18 -9.66
N ASN A 314 -42.90 -17.58 -8.73
CA ASN A 314 -42.95 -18.90 -8.09
C ASN A 314 -43.54 -19.96 -9.03
N MET A 315 -43.11 -21.22 -8.91
CA MET A 315 -44.01 -22.36 -8.71
C MET A 315 -43.26 -23.65 -8.29
N LEU A 316 -43.65 -24.15 -7.09
CA LEU A 316 -43.78 -25.55 -6.62
C LEU A 316 -42.49 -26.41 -6.60
N GLU A 317 -42.08 -27.09 -5.52
CA GLU A 317 -42.81 -27.88 -4.53
C GLU A 317 -41.87 -28.25 -3.35
N GLY A 318 -42.41 -28.46 -2.15
CA GLY A 318 -41.89 -29.47 -1.21
C GLY A 318 -40.90 -29.04 -0.11
N ASP A 319 -41.42 -28.77 1.08
CA ASP A 319 -40.69 -28.96 2.34
C ASP A 319 -40.11 -30.39 2.43
N THR A 320 -38.82 -30.56 2.74
CA THR A 320 -38.30 -31.66 3.57
C THR A 320 -36.80 -31.53 3.91
N SER A 321 -36.53 -31.46 5.21
CA SER A 321 -35.34 -31.98 5.94
C SER A 321 -33.92 -31.42 5.69
N LEU A 322 -33.24 -31.16 6.81
CA LEU A 322 -31.82 -30.82 6.98
C LEU A 322 -30.88 -31.36 5.88
N SER A 323 -30.22 -30.46 5.15
CA SER A 323 -28.96 -30.76 4.47
C SER A 323 -27.83 -29.94 5.10
N SER A 324 -26.92 -30.63 5.77
CA SER A 324 -25.65 -30.06 6.22
C SER A 324 -24.79 -29.77 5.00
N THR A 325 -24.71 -28.51 4.57
CA THR A 325 -23.77 -28.07 3.54
C THR A 325 -22.35 -28.14 4.10
N SER A 326 -21.59 -29.16 3.75
CA SER A 326 -20.16 -29.26 4.10
C SER A 326 -19.32 -28.56 3.04
N ARG A 327 -18.54 -27.54 3.43
CA ARG A 327 -17.57 -26.86 2.56
C ARG A 327 -16.17 -27.39 2.88
N VAL A 328 -15.42 -27.80 1.86
CA VAL A 328 -14.03 -28.28 1.98
C VAL A 328 -13.14 -27.34 1.18
N THR A 329 -12.07 -26.83 1.80
CA THR A 329 -10.99 -26.09 1.11
C THR A 329 -9.86 -27.06 0.81
N SER A 330 -9.38 -27.09 -0.43
CA SER A 330 -8.30 -27.95 -0.90
C SER A 330 -7.28 -27.12 -1.67
N ASP A 331 -6.00 -27.49 -1.57
CA ASP A 331 -4.91 -26.92 -2.37
C ASP A 331 -4.82 -27.59 -3.77
N SER A 332 -5.74 -28.52 -4.10
CA SER A 332 -5.81 -29.20 -5.40
C SER A 332 -7.01 -28.71 -6.22
N PRO A 333 -6.91 -28.69 -7.56
CA PRO A 333 -7.99 -28.22 -8.42
C PRO A 333 -9.30 -28.99 -8.18
N PRO A 334 -10.46 -28.36 -8.40
CA PRO A 334 -11.76 -28.91 -8.02
C PRO A 334 -12.08 -30.28 -8.65
N HIS A 335 -11.45 -30.59 -9.79
CA HIS A 335 -11.59 -31.88 -10.48
C HIS A 335 -10.92 -33.06 -9.77
N ALA A 336 -10.10 -32.83 -8.73
CA ALA A 336 -9.38 -33.88 -8.01
C ALA A 336 -10.23 -34.63 -6.97
N SER A 337 -11.46 -34.19 -6.68
CA SER A 337 -12.35 -34.85 -5.72
C SER A 337 -13.66 -35.29 -6.39
N PRO A 338 -13.90 -36.60 -6.59
CA PRO A 338 -15.09 -37.11 -7.28
C PRO A 338 -16.40 -36.95 -6.48
N LEU A 339 -16.34 -36.35 -5.29
CA LEU A 339 -17.47 -36.13 -4.38
C LEU A 339 -18.00 -34.68 -4.39
N ALA A 340 -17.38 -33.76 -5.13
CA ALA A 340 -17.80 -32.36 -5.21
C ALA A 340 -18.61 -32.09 -6.48
N GLU A 341 -19.88 -31.67 -6.34
CA GLU A 341 -20.74 -31.30 -7.47
C GLU A 341 -20.31 -29.99 -8.16
N THR A 342 -19.68 -29.08 -7.40
CA THR A 342 -19.24 -27.77 -7.89
C THR A 342 -17.92 -27.36 -7.26
N GLY A 343 -17.03 -26.81 -8.08
CA GLY A 343 -15.73 -26.31 -7.68
C GLY A 343 -15.62 -24.81 -7.94
N PHE A 344 -15.04 -24.08 -6.99
CA PHE A 344 -14.77 -22.65 -7.15
C PHE A 344 -13.27 -22.40 -6.95
N HIS A 345 -12.56 -22.06 -8.03
CA HIS A 345 -11.17 -21.64 -7.93
C HIS A 345 -11.12 -20.23 -7.34
N VAL A 346 -10.38 -20.07 -6.23
CA VAL A 346 -10.24 -18.78 -5.56
C VAL A 346 -9.21 -17.96 -6.34
N GLN A 347 -9.71 -17.06 -7.18
CA GLN A 347 -8.85 -16.14 -7.92
C GLN A 347 -8.17 -15.14 -6.98
N PRO A 348 -6.98 -14.63 -7.34
CA PRO A 348 -6.41 -13.47 -6.67
C PRO A 348 -7.42 -12.32 -6.65
N PHE A 349 -7.30 -11.40 -5.68
CA PHE A 349 -8.16 -10.24 -5.68
C PHE A 349 -7.91 -9.40 -6.92
N ASP A 350 -8.99 -8.92 -7.53
CA ASP A 350 -8.87 -7.83 -8.48
C ASP A 350 -8.26 -6.60 -7.79
N ASP A 351 -7.69 -5.71 -8.57
CA ASP A 351 -6.97 -4.55 -8.06
C ASP A 351 -7.78 -3.73 -7.04
N ILE A 352 -9.09 -3.63 -7.26
CA ILE A 352 -10.00 -2.85 -6.41
C ILE A 352 -10.24 -3.57 -5.08
N THR A 353 -10.55 -4.87 -5.09
CA THR A 353 -10.73 -5.62 -3.83
C THR A 353 -9.41 -5.74 -3.08
N GLY A 354 -8.31 -6.00 -3.78
CA GLY A 354 -6.99 -6.16 -3.18
C GLY A 354 -6.45 -4.86 -2.59
N SER A 355 -6.63 -3.72 -3.28
CA SER A 355 -6.28 -2.39 -2.73
C SER A 355 -7.10 -2.06 -1.50
N ASN A 356 -8.41 -2.31 -1.52
CA ASN A 356 -9.27 -2.12 -0.34
C ASN A 356 -8.86 -3.02 0.83
N VAL A 357 -8.48 -4.27 0.55
CA VAL A 357 -7.95 -5.21 1.55
C VAL A 357 -6.62 -4.70 2.11
N LEU A 358 -5.68 -4.29 1.27
CA LEU A 358 -4.39 -3.74 1.69
C LEU A 358 -4.53 -2.46 2.50
N LEU A 359 -5.42 -1.54 2.11
CA LEU A 359 -5.71 -0.33 2.88
C LEU A 359 -6.27 -0.64 4.25
N ARG A 360 -7.19 -1.61 4.34
CA ARG A 360 -7.71 -2.10 5.61
C ARG A 360 -6.61 -2.74 6.46
N LEU A 361 -5.68 -3.47 5.85
CA LEU A 361 -4.54 -4.10 6.52
C LEU A 361 -3.53 -3.07 7.04
N VAL A 362 -3.27 -2.01 6.25
CA VAL A 362 -2.35 -0.92 6.59
C VAL A 362 -3.02 0.12 7.52
N GLY A 363 -4.34 0.07 7.69
CA GLY A 363 -5.11 0.98 8.54
C GLY A 363 -5.31 2.37 7.93
N LEU A 364 -5.22 2.49 6.61
CA LEU A 364 -5.39 3.73 5.85
C LEU A 364 -6.82 3.83 5.31
N ASP A 365 -7.36 5.06 5.24
CA ASP A 365 -8.73 5.30 4.78
C ASP A 365 -8.86 5.01 3.28
N SER A 366 -9.84 4.17 2.91
CA SER A 366 -10.12 3.80 1.52
C SER A 366 -10.78 4.91 0.73
N ASN A 367 -11.29 5.95 1.39
CA ASN A 367 -11.93 7.10 0.74
C ASN A 367 -10.92 8.17 0.28
N LEU A 368 -9.66 8.07 0.75
CA LEU A 368 -8.56 8.91 0.30
C LEU A 368 -7.97 8.32 -0.98
N SER A 369 -8.24 8.98 -2.12
CA SER A 369 -7.83 8.52 -3.46
C SER A 369 -6.34 8.19 -3.56
N SER A 370 -5.47 8.97 -2.90
CA SER A 370 -4.02 8.73 -2.87
C SER A 370 -3.62 7.42 -2.17
N ASN A 371 -4.31 7.05 -1.09
CA ASN A 371 -4.06 5.78 -0.42
C ASN A 371 -4.56 4.63 -1.30
N GLN A 372 -5.76 4.78 -1.88
CA GLN A 372 -6.37 3.78 -2.74
C GLN A 372 -5.52 3.47 -3.98
N GLU A 373 -5.00 4.51 -4.64
CA GLU A 373 -4.09 4.40 -5.78
C GLU A 373 -2.79 3.66 -5.41
N LYS A 374 -2.14 4.02 -4.29
CA LYS A 374 -0.91 3.34 -3.85
C LYS A 374 -1.13 1.91 -3.38
N ALA A 375 -2.24 1.65 -2.71
CA ALA A 375 -2.60 0.28 -2.36
C ALA A 375 -2.90 -0.55 -3.60
N ARG A 376 -3.42 0.06 -4.65
CA ARG A 376 -3.64 -0.58 -5.94
C ARG A 376 -2.33 -0.91 -6.66
N GLU A 377 -1.39 0.03 -6.71
CA GLU A 377 -0.03 -0.21 -7.24
C GLU A 377 0.67 -1.38 -6.51
N ILE A 378 0.57 -1.42 -5.18
CA ILE A 378 1.13 -2.52 -4.37
C ILE A 378 0.38 -3.81 -4.67
N THR A 379 -0.94 -3.75 -4.82
CA THR A 379 -1.74 -4.93 -5.14
C THR A 379 -1.38 -5.51 -6.49
N GLN A 380 -1.20 -4.68 -7.51
CA GLN A 380 -0.78 -5.09 -8.86
C GLN A 380 0.64 -5.66 -8.85
N ALA A 381 1.57 -5.00 -8.17
CA ALA A 381 2.93 -5.51 -8.00
C ALA A 381 2.95 -6.88 -7.29
N LEU A 382 1.95 -7.14 -6.45
CA LEU A 382 1.78 -8.40 -5.73
C LEU A 382 0.84 -9.40 -6.40
N GLY A 383 0.25 -9.06 -7.55
CA GLY A 383 -0.68 -9.94 -8.27
C GLY A 383 -2.03 -10.14 -7.63
N GLY A 384 -2.45 -9.27 -6.72
CA GLY A 384 -3.71 -9.44 -5.99
C GLY A 384 -3.72 -10.61 -5.00
N LEU A 385 -2.59 -11.29 -4.79
CA LEU A 385 -2.49 -12.48 -3.95
C LEU A 385 -2.85 -12.13 -2.49
N PRO A 386 -3.94 -12.68 -1.92
CA PRO A 386 -4.40 -12.32 -0.57
C PRO A 386 -3.32 -12.47 0.51
N LEU A 387 -2.49 -13.52 0.38
CA LEU A 387 -1.39 -13.78 1.31
C LEU A 387 -0.25 -12.77 1.16
N ALA A 388 0.08 -12.39 -0.08
CA ALA A 388 1.10 -11.37 -0.34
C ALA A 388 0.66 -10.02 0.20
N LEU A 389 -0.60 -9.64 -0.02
CA LEU A 389 -1.20 -8.43 0.52
C LEU A 389 -1.19 -8.42 2.05
N ASN A 390 -1.50 -9.55 2.68
CA ASN A 390 -1.48 -9.68 4.14
C ASN A 390 -0.06 -9.51 4.70
N GLN A 391 0.94 -10.17 4.11
CA GLN A 391 2.31 -10.04 4.57
C GLN A 391 2.87 -8.64 4.31
N ILE A 392 2.67 -8.11 3.11
CA ILE A 392 3.13 -6.79 2.75
C ILE A 392 2.41 -5.72 3.56
N GLY A 393 1.10 -5.82 3.74
CA GLY A 393 0.34 -4.98 4.66
C GLY A 393 0.95 -5.04 6.06
N GLY A 394 1.24 -6.23 6.58
CA GLY A 394 1.93 -6.40 7.85
C GLY A 394 3.33 -5.77 7.89
N PHE A 395 4.11 -5.86 6.80
CA PHE A 395 5.43 -5.26 6.70
C PHE A 395 5.36 -3.73 6.67
N ILE A 396 4.47 -3.18 5.85
CA ILE A 396 4.22 -1.74 5.69
C ILE A 396 3.85 -1.18 7.05
N THR A 397 2.90 -1.81 7.74
CA THR A 397 2.45 -1.34 9.03
C THR A 397 3.56 -1.51 10.09
N GLN A 398 4.23 -2.67 10.19
CA GLN A 398 5.33 -2.90 11.15
C GLN A 398 6.52 -1.94 10.99
N ARG A 399 6.98 -1.75 9.76
CA ARG A 399 8.08 -0.83 9.42
C ARG A 399 7.63 0.61 9.36
N LYS A 400 6.31 0.83 9.42
CA LYS A 400 5.70 2.15 9.34
C LYS A 400 6.14 2.81 8.04
N CYS A 401 6.29 1.94 7.04
CA CYS A 401 6.69 2.29 5.70
C CYS A 401 5.51 3.07 5.15
N PRO A 402 5.71 4.31 4.73
CA PRO A 402 4.69 5.00 3.95
C PRO A 402 4.29 4.09 2.79
N LEU A 403 2.98 4.00 2.53
CA LEU A 403 2.44 3.20 1.43
C LEU A 403 3.13 3.60 0.10
N GLN A 404 3.47 4.88 -0.01
CA GLN A 404 4.19 5.54 -1.09
C GLN A 404 5.64 5.06 -1.27
N GLU A 405 6.33 4.71 -0.18
CA GLU A 405 7.74 4.28 -0.20
C GLU A 405 7.90 2.76 -0.26
N PHE A 406 6.84 2.02 0.02
CA PHE A 406 6.91 0.57 0.18
C PHE A 406 7.38 -0.14 -1.08
N LEU A 407 6.86 0.19 -2.26
CA LEU A 407 7.27 -0.48 -3.51
C LEU A 407 8.75 -0.28 -3.80
N ALA A 408 9.26 0.95 -3.64
CA ALA A 408 10.68 1.23 -3.82
C ALA A 408 11.56 0.46 -2.81
N LEU A 409 11.07 0.28 -1.58
CA LEU A 409 11.75 -0.52 -0.56
C LEU A 409 11.68 -2.02 -0.88
N TYR A 410 10.52 -2.48 -1.37
CA TYR A 410 10.24 -3.85 -1.79
C TYR A 410 11.16 -4.23 -2.94
N GLU A 411 11.23 -3.47 -4.02
CA GLU A 411 12.10 -3.76 -5.18
C GLU A 411 13.58 -3.91 -4.81
N ARG A 412 14.08 -3.07 -3.89
CA ARG A 412 15.50 -3.11 -3.45
C ARG A 412 15.80 -4.25 -2.50
N ASN A 413 14.79 -4.74 -1.78
CA ASN A 413 14.98 -5.67 -0.66
C ASN A 413 14.00 -6.84 -0.71
N ALA A 414 13.44 -7.17 -1.87
CA ALA A 414 12.31 -8.09 -1.98
C ALA A 414 12.64 -9.43 -1.32
N ALA A 415 13.82 -10.00 -1.62
CA ALA A 415 14.30 -11.22 -0.96
C ALA A 415 14.37 -11.11 0.58
N LYS A 416 14.74 -9.95 1.15
CA LYS A 416 14.76 -9.70 2.60
C LYS A 416 13.39 -9.40 3.19
N ILE A 417 12.41 -8.99 2.37
CA ILE A 417 11.05 -8.63 2.79
C ILE A 417 10.15 -9.86 2.70
N ASP A 418 10.29 -10.63 1.63
CA ASP A 418 9.62 -11.90 1.39
C ASP A 418 10.03 -12.95 2.43
N SER A 419 11.28 -12.91 2.92
CA SER A 419 11.80 -13.80 3.98
C SER A 419 11.54 -13.31 5.41
N ARG A 420 10.93 -12.13 5.59
CA ARG A 420 10.65 -11.59 6.92
C ARG A 420 9.29 -12.00 7.42
N LYS A 421 9.27 -12.57 8.64
CA LYS A 421 8.04 -12.73 9.41
C LYS A 421 7.52 -11.36 9.82
N THR A 422 6.28 -11.06 9.44
CA THR A 422 5.58 -9.86 9.87
C THR A 422 4.71 -10.23 11.07
N GLY A 423 4.93 -9.59 12.21
CA GLY A 423 4.33 -9.98 13.51
C GLY A 423 2.84 -9.65 13.66
N PHE A 424 2.10 -9.56 12.55
CA PHE A 424 0.74 -9.02 12.46
C PHE A 424 -0.39 -10.07 12.58
N ASN A 425 -0.09 -11.38 12.54
CA ASN A 425 -1.10 -12.46 12.65
C ASN A 425 -0.52 -13.81 13.14
N GLU A 426 -1.38 -14.75 13.55
CA GLU A 426 -1.07 -16.15 13.96
C GLU A 426 -0.50 -17.03 12.80
N TYR A 427 -0.37 -16.48 11.59
CA TYR A 427 0.14 -17.21 10.43
C TYR A 427 1.68 -17.21 10.42
N GLU A 428 2.31 -18.38 10.56
CA GLU A 428 3.74 -18.50 10.85
C GLU A 428 4.68 -18.40 9.63
N HIS A 429 4.13 -18.37 8.42
CA HIS A 429 4.87 -18.47 7.16
C HIS A 429 4.96 -17.11 6.42
N THR A 430 6.14 -16.82 5.87
CA THR A 430 6.42 -15.70 4.97
C THR A 430 6.21 -16.12 3.50
N LEU A 431 6.11 -15.16 2.59
CA LEU A 431 5.97 -15.33 1.14
C LEU A 431 7.12 -16.16 0.62
N SER A 432 8.34 -15.87 1.06
CA SER A 432 9.50 -16.72 0.77
C SER A 432 9.32 -18.13 1.29
N THR A 433 8.78 -18.37 2.50
CA THR A 433 8.54 -19.75 2.95
C THR A 433 7.34 -20.42 2.28
N VAL A 434 6.34 -19.68 1.83
CA VAL A 434 5.16 -20.23 1.13
C VAL A 434 5.54 -20.60 -0.29
N TRP A 435 6.26 -19.71 -0.98
CA TRP A 435 6.88 -20.03 -2.26
C TRP A 435 7.91 -21.15 -2.09
N GLU A 436 8.77 -21.14 -1.06
CA GLU A 436 9.69 -22.26 -0.81
C GLU A 436 8.94 -23.56 -0.52
N MET A 437 7.80 -23.52 0.16
CA MET A 437 6.93 -24.70 0.36
C MET A 437 6.37 -25.19 -0.96
N SER A 438 5.87 -24.31 -1.84
CA SER A 438 5.41 -24.68 -3.19
C SER A 438 6.55 -25.19 -4.05
N PHE A 439 7.71 -24.51 -4.04
CA PHE A 439 8.89 -24.88 -4.80
C PHE A 439 9.53 -26.18 -4.29
N SER A 440 9.49 -26.45 -2.99
CA SER A 440 10.02 -27.69 -2.38
C SER A 440 9.16 -28.92 -2.69
N LYS A 441 7.91 -28.71 -3.10
CA LYS A 441 7.03 -29.77 -3.61
C LYS A 441 7.30 -30.09 -5.08
N LEU A 442 8.00 -29.20 -5.80
CA LEU A 442 8.44 -29.46 -7.16
C LEU A 442 9.72 -30.29 -7.12
N SER A 443 9.77 -31.30 -7.98
CA SER A 443 10.96 -32.13 -8.16
C SER A 443 11.13 -32.47 -9.63
N GLY A 444 12.38 -32.57 -10.07
CA GLY A 444 12.73 -32.86 -11.46
C GLY A 444 12.18 -31.81 -12.42
N ASP A 445 11.48 -32.29 -13.43
CA ASP A 445 11.03 -31.59 -14.62
C ASP A 445 10.17 -30.35 -14.33
N SER A 446 9.24 -30.45 -13.38
CA SER A 446 8.41 -29.31 -12.95
C SER A 446 9.22 -28.12 -12.43
N CYS A 447 10.32 -28.37 -11.70
CA CYS A 447 11.20 -27.31 -11.21
C CYS A 447 12.03 -26.71 -12.36
N THR A 448 12.51 -27.56 -13.28
CA THR A 448 13.26 -27.14 -14.47
C THR A 448 12.38 -26.25 -15.36
N LEU A 449 11.13 -26.66 -15.61
CA LEU A 449 10.15 -25.91 -16.39
C LEU A 449 9.91 -24.52 -15.80
N LEU A 450 9.65 -24.43 -14.49
CA LEU A 450 9.44 -23.16 -13.80
C LEU A 450 10.65 -22.21 -13.94
N ASN A 451 11.87 -22.76 -13.83
CA ASN A 451 13.09 -21.97 -13.96
C ASN A 451 13.27 -21.42 -15.38
N VAL A 452 12.84 -22.14 -16.41
CA VAL A 452 12.86 -21.68 -17.82
C VAL A 452 11.80 -20.61 -18.06
N LEU A 453 10.55 -20.84 -17.62
CA LEU A 453 9.44 -19.89 -17.76
C LEU A 453 9.72 -18.53 -17.09
N ALA A 454 10.60 -18.49 -16.08
CA ALA A 454 11.01 -17.26 -15.40
C ALA A 454 11.76 -16.26 -16.30
N PHE A 455 12.26 -16.68 -17.47
CA PHE A 455 13.00 -15.86 -18.43
C PHE A 455 12.26 -15.58 -19.74
N LEU A 456 11.03 -16.08 -19.88
CA LEU A 456 10.16 -15.79 -21.01
C LEU A 456 9.20 -14.62 -20.68
N GLU A 457 8.52 -14.09 -21.69
CA GLU A 457 7.46 -13.10 -21.46
C GLU A 457 6.39 -13.70 -20.54
N PRO A 458 5.95 -12.98 -19.49
CA PRO A 458 5.04 -13.53 -18.48
C PRO A 458 3.67 -13.93 -19.02
N ASP A 459 3.27 -13.32 -20.14
CA ASP A 459 1.97 -13.44 -20.76
C ASP A 459 2.11 -14.11 -22.14
N ALA A 460 1.12 -14.90 -22.55
CA ALA A 460 1.05 -15.50 -23.89
C ALA A 460 2.15 -16.54 -24.26
N ILE A 461 2.57 -17.40 -23.30
CA ILE A 461 3.54 -18.48 -23.58
C ILE A 461 2.81 -19.69 -24.18
N ASP A 462 2.89 -19.86 -25.50
CA ASP A 462 2.32 -21.01 -26.20
C ASP A 462 3.12 -22.29 -25.88
N GLU A 463 2.46 -23.36 -25.45
CA GLU A 463 3.09 -24.64 -25.11
C GLU A 463 3.92 -25.21 -26.26
N ALA A 464 3.49 -24.98 -27.52
CA ALA A 464 4.22 -25.42 -28.70
C ALA A 464 5.65 -24.84 -28.74
N ILE A 465 5.89 -23.67 -28.13
CA ILE A 465 7.22 -23.06 -28.05
C ILE A 465 8.20 -23.97 -27.29
N LEU A 466 7.75 -24.56 -26.19
CA LEU A 466 8.57 -25.42 -25.33
C LEU A 466 8.88 -26.76 -26.03
N VAL A 467 7.86 -27.39 -26.62
CA VAL A 467 7.95 -28.68 -27.32
C VAL A 467 8.80 -28.60 -28.59
N GLU A 468 8.75 -27.47 -29.29
CA GLU A 468 9.57 -27.27 -30.47
C GLU A 468 11.01 -26.89 -30.12
N GLY A 469 11.20 -26.13 -29.04
CA GLY A 469 12.51 -25.72 -28.52
C GLY A 469 13.38 -26.89 -28.10
N SER A 470 12.77 -27.85 -27.42
CA SER A 470 13.41 -29.07 -26.92
C SER A 470 13.88 -30.04 -28.01
N LYS A 471 13.39 -29.91 -29.25
CA LYS A 471 13.82 -30.73 -30.40
C LYS A 471 15.17 -30.33 -30.98
N LEU A 472 15.76 -29.21 -30.55
CA LEU A 472 17.11 -28.81 -30.97
C LEU A 472 18.19 -29.77 -30.42
N PRO A 473 19.31 -29.99 -31.13
CA PRO A 473 20.38 -30.86 -30.63
C PRO A 473 21.13 -30.23 -29.44
N ASN A 474 21.80 -31.07 -28.64
CA ASN A 474 22.65 -30.70 -27.50
C ASN A 474 21.90 -30.09 -26.30
N TRP A 475 20.72 -30.59 -25.96
CA TRP A 475 20.13 -30.31 -24.65
C TRP A 475 20.89 -31.09 -23.57
N ASP A 476 20.97 -30.49 -22.37
CA ASP A 476 21.31 -31.26 -21.18
C ASP A 476 20.14 -32.21 -20.88
N GLU A 477 20.42 -33.43 -20.38
CA GLU A 477 19.42 -34.47 -20.12
C GLU A 477 18.23 -34.00 -19.26
N GLU A 478 18.43 -32.94 -18.46
CA GLU A 478 17.37 -32.37 -17.60
C GLU A 478 16.26 -31.62 -18.36
N PHE A 479 16.44 -31.32 -19.65
CA PHE A 479 15.43 -30.64 -20.48
C PHE A 479 14.69 -31.62 -21.41
N ASP A 480 15.03 -32.91 -21.39
CA ASP A 480 14.49 -33.91 -22.31
C ASP A 480 12.96 -34.04 -22.20
N PHE A 481 12.43 -33.86 -20.99
CA PHE A 481 10.98 -33.88 -20.71
C PHE A 481 10.19 -32.84 -21.50
N LEU A 482 10.82 -31.72 -21.89
CA LEU A 482 10.15 -30.69 -22.70
C LEU A 482 9.78 -31.21 -24.09
N SER A 483 10.33 -32.34 -24.54
CA SER A 483 10.09 -32.89 -25.89
C SER A 483 8.95 -33.90 -25.94
N ASP A 484 8.53 -34.43 -24.79
CA ASP A 484 7.43 -35.37 -24.65
C ASP A 484 6.20 -34.65 -24.08
N GLU A 485 5.06 -34.71 -24.79
CA GLU A 485 3.84 -34.00 -24.40
C GLU A 485 3.25 -34.53 -23.08
N MET A 486 3.46 -35.80 -22.74
CA MET A 486 3.01 -36.36 -21.47
C MET A 486 3.90 -35.89 -20.32
N ASP A 487 5.22 -35.91 -20.50
CA ASP A 487 6.15 -35.48 -19.46
C ASP A 487 6.09 -33.95 -19.22
N LEU A 488 5.93 -33.15 -20.29
CA LEU A 488 5.65 -31.72 -20.19
C LEU A 488 4.31 -31.47 -19.50
N GLY A 489 3.27 -32.21 -19.88
CA GLY A 489 1.95 -32.14 -19.25
C GLY A 489 1.97 -32.49 -17.77
N ASP A 490 2.76 -33.49 -17.36
CA ASP A 490 2.96 -33.86 -15.95
C ASP A 490 3.73 -32.77 -15.18
N ALA A 491 4.74 -32.15 -15.80
CA ALA A 491 5.46 -31.02 -15.25
C ALA A 491 4.55 -29.78 -15.08
N GLU A 492 3.72 -29.47 -16.08
CA GLU A 492 2.71 -28.41 -16.04
C GLU A 492 1.64 -28.69 -14.99
N ALA A 493 1.15 -29.92 -14.90
CA ALA A 493 0.15 -30.32 -13.92
C ALA A 493 0.65 -30.11 -12.49
N ALA A 494 1.93 -30.39 -12.22
CA ALA A 494 2.56 -30.10 -10.94
C ALA A 494 2.63 -28.59 -10.65
N LEU A 495 2.94 -27.76 -11.67
CA LEU A 495 2.97 -26.30 -11.53
C LEU A 495 1.58 -25.69 -11.36
N LEU A 496 0.57 -26.20 -12.06
CA LEU A 496 -0.84 -25.82 -11.95
C LEU A 496 -1.41 -26.25 -10.58
N GLN A 497 -1.10 -27.46 -10.12
CA GLN A 497 -1.47 -27.93 -8.78
C GLN A 497 -0.80 -27.11 -7.68
N ALA A 498 0.40 -26.60 -7.92
CA ALA A 498 1.08 -25.67 -7.02
C ALA A 498 0.63 -24.20 -7.18
N ALA A 499 -0.28 -23.92 -8.12
CA ALA A 499 -0.77 -22.58 -8.49
C ALA A 499 0.36 -21.57 -8.82
N LEU A 500 1.42 -22.05 -9.49
CA LEU A 500 2.59 -21.24 -9.88
C LEU A 500 2.48 -20.67 -11.30
N ILE A 501 1.66 -21.30 -12.13
CA ILE A 501 1.33 -20.89 -13.50
C ILE A 501 -0.19 -20.98 -13.68
N ASP A 502 -0.74 -20.30 -14.69
CA ASP A 502 -2.13 -20.43 -15.13
C ASP A 502 -2.17 -20.78 -16.62
N LYS A 503 -3.21 -21.50 -17.06
CA LYS A 503 -3.34 -22.00 -18.44
C LYS A 503 -4.75 -21.73 -18.95
N SER A 504 -4.86 -21.01 -20.06
CA SER A 504 -6.15 -20.78 -20.74
C SER A 504 -6.70 -22.10 -21.28
N THR A 505 -7.97 -22.39 -20.99
CA THR A 505 -8.66 -23.62 -21.46
C THR A 505 -8.91 -23.62 -22.96
N ASP A 506 -8.96 -22.45 -23.59
CA ASP A 506 -9.39 -22.29 -24.98
C ASP A 506 -8.19 -22.29 -25.95
N ASP A 507 -7.02 -21.78 -25.52
CA ASP A 507 -5.86 -21.55 -26.40
C ASP A 507 -4.58 -22.31 -25.98
N ALA A 508 -4.61 -23.09 -24.89
CA ALA A 508 -3.44 -23.78 -24.31
C ALA A 508 -2.25 -22.86 -23.99
N VAL A 509 -2.53 -21.58 -23.82
CA VAL A 509 -1.53 -20.55 -23.51
C VAL A 509 -1.24 -20.53 -22.02
N LEU A 510 0.04 -20.66 -21.66
CA LEU A 510 0.54 -20.51 -20.31
C LEU A 510 0.78 -19.04 -19.96
N SER A 511 0.57 -18.73 -18.70
CA SER A 511 0.96 -17.46 -18.08
C SER A 511 1.61 -17.72 -16.74
N ILE A 512 2.59 -16.89 -16.40
CA ILE A 512 3.30 -16.97 -15.13
C ILE A 512 3.25 -15.63 -14.42
N HIS A 513 2.89 -15.66 -13.14
CA HIS A 513 2.79 -14.43 -12.39
C HIS A 513 4.16 -13.78 -12.21
N ARG A 514 4.26 -12.46 -12.45
CA ARG A 514 5.53 -11.70 -12.43
C ARG A 514 6.27 -11.79 -11.08
N LEU A 515 5.55 -11.91 -9.95
CA LEU A 515 6.19 -12.17 -8.65
C LEU A 515 6.81 -13.55 -8.56
N VAL A 516 6.19 -14.56 -9.17
CA VAL A 516 6.72 -15.93 -9.19
C VAL A 516 7.99 -15.94 -10.03
N GLN A 517 8.00 -15.33 -11.23
CA GLN A 517 9.22 -15.15 -12.02
C GLN A 517 10.31 -14.46 -11.21
N ALA A 518 10.00 -13.33 -10.56
CA ALA A 518 10.96 -12.60 -9.76
C ALA A 518 11.49 -13.40 -8.57
N ALA A 519 10.66 -14.20 -7.90
CA ALA A 519 11.07 -15.08 -6.81
C ALA A 519 11.99 -16.21 -7.30
N VAL A 520 11.66 -16.83 -8.44
CA VAL A 520 12.44 -17.89 -9.08
C VAL A 520 13.81 -17.36 -9.50
N THR A 521 13.87 -16.25 -10.23
CA THR A 521 15.13 -15.66 -10.71
C THR A 521 16.05 -15.28 -9.55
N ARG A 522 15.51 -14.81 -8.42
CA ARG A 522 16.32 -14.47 -7.22
C ARG A 522 16.88 -15.69 -6.51
N ARG A 523 16.20 -16.84 -6.57
CA ARG A 523 16.64 -18.10 -5.94
C ARG A 523 17.81 -18.74 -6.69
N LEU A 524 17.82 -18.58 -8.01
CA LEU A 524 18.85 -19.17 -8.89
C LEU A 524 20.24 -18.58 -8.62
N THR A 525 21.26 -19.44 -8.65
CA THR A 525 22.65 -18.98 -8.63
C THR A 525 22.97 -18.25 -9.93
N LYS A 526 24.05 -17.46 -9.97
CA LYS A 526 24.47 -16.79 -11.22
C LYS A 526 24.76 -17.79 -12.36
N GLY A 527 25.22 -19.00 -12.03
CA GLY A 527 25.43 -20.06 -13.01
C GLY A 527 24.11 -20.58 -13.55
N ASP A 528 23.16 -20.87 -12.67
CA ASP A 528 21.84 -21.39 -13.07
C ASP A 528 21.00 -20.33 -13.80
N GLN A 529 21.10 -19.05 -13.41
CA GLN A 529 20.47 -17.96 -14.17
C GLN A 529 20.99 -17.94 -15.60
N SER A 530 22.31 -18.05 -15.81
CA SER A 530 22.88 -18.09 -17.15
C SER A 530 22.42 -19.32 -17.93
N LYS A 531 22.33 -20.48 -17.26
CA LYS A 531 21.90 -21.75 -17.87
C LYS A 531 20.44 -21.72 -18.30
N TYR A 532 19.52 -21.33 -17.42
CA TYR A 532 18.09 -21.28 -17.75
C TYR A 532 17.74 -20.13 -18.67
N PHE A 533 18.49 -19.03 -18.61
CA PHE A 533 18.42 -17.98 -19.63
C PHE A 533 18.87 -18.50 -21.00
N ASP A 534 19.98 -19.23 -21.07
CA ASP A 534 20.44 -19.85 -22.32
C ASP A 534 19.43 -20.87 -22.86
N ALA A 535 18.82 -21.68 -21.98
CA ALA A 535 17.73 -22.58 -22.34
C ALA A 535 16.51 -21.82 -22.90
N ALA A 536 16.07 -20.74 -22.24
CA ALA A 536 14.97 -19.90 -22.72
C ALA A 536 15.31 -19.27 -24.08
N VAL A 537 16.54 -18.78 -24.26
CA VAL A 537 17.01 -18.25 -25.54
C VAL A 537 17.03 -19.33 -26.61
N ARG A 538 17.51 -20.55 -26.31
CA ARG A 538 17.55 -21.68 -27.25
C ARG A 538 16.15 -22.14 -27.66
N ILE A 539 15.23 -22.23 -26.70
CA ILE A 539 13.81 -22.48 -26.94
C ILE A 539 13.27 -21.40 -27.87
N VAL A 540 13.51 -20.12 -27.57
CA VAL A 540 13.02 -19.05 -28.42
C VAL A 540 13.67 -19.08 -29.82
N THR A 541 14.92 -19.53 -29.90
CA THR A 541 15.69 -19.64 -31.15
C THR A 541 15.16 -20.74 -32.07
N CYS A 542 14.48 -21.79 -31.58
CA CYS A 542 13.92 -22.84 -32.44
C CYS A 542 12.81 -22.32 -33.37
N GLY A 543 12.16 -21.22 -32.99
CA GLY A 543 11.20 -20.52 -33.84
C GLY A 543 11.86 -19.96 -35.10
N PHE A 544 13.19 -19.80 -35.11
CA PHE A 544 13.98 -19.19 -36.17
C PHE A 544 14.88 -20.23 -36.85
N PRO A 545 14.53 -20.74 -38.05
CA PRO A 545 15.36 -21.73 -38.75
C PRO A 545 16.76 -21.17 -39.08
N ASN A 546 17.78 -22.03 -39.05
CA ASN A 546 19.17 -21.67 -39.35
C ASN A 546 19.31 -21.42 -40.87
N THR A 547 19.15 -20.16 -41.28
CA THR A 547 19.00 -19.70 -42.68
C THR A 547 20.23 -19.83 -43.57
N TRP A 548 21.34 -20.40 -43.08
CA TRP A 548 22.61 -20.48 -43.82
C TRP A 548 22.85 -21.77 -44.62
N ARG A 549 21.94 -22.77 -44.58
CA ARG A 549 22.23 -24.10 -45.16
C ARG A 549 21.29 -24.64 -46.24
N GLU A 550 20.04 -24.20 -46.38
CA GLU A 550 19.13 -24.74 -47.40
C GLU A 550 18.22 -23.66 -48.00
N ASP A 551 17.91 -23.82 -49.30
CA ASP A 551 17.28 -22.85 -50.22
C ASP A 551 16.20 -21.95 -49.62
N VAL A 552 16.43 -20.64 -49.68
CA VAL A 552 15.68 -19.53 -49.06
C VAL A 552 14.30 -19.27 -49.74
N GLY A 553 13.85 -20.14 -50.64
CA GLY A 553 12.76 -19.83 -51.58
C GLY A 553 11.33 -20.22 -51.18
N HIS A 554 11.11 -21.10 -50.20
CA HIS A 554 9.79 -21.78 -50.07
C HIS A 554 9.21 -21.94 -48.65
N GLN A 555 9.60 -21.11 -47.68
CA GLN A 555 9.23 -21.34 -46.28
C GLN A 555 8.15 -20.42 -45.68
N PHE A 556 7.12 -20.02 -46.45
CA PHE A 556 5.92 -19.34 -45.92
C PHE A 556 5.31 -20.04 -44.69
N LYS A 557 5.41 -21.38 -44.60
CA LYS A 557 4.93 -22.17 -43.44
C LYS A 557 5.76 -22.01 -42.15
N THR A 558 7.02 -21.58 -42.22
CA THR A 558 7.89 -21.43 -41.04
C THR A 558 7.74 -20.05 -40.37
N TRP A 559 7.03 -19.14 -41.02
CA TRP A 559 6.85 -17.76 -40.59
C TRP A 559 5.75 -17.58 -39.54
N ALA A 560 4.62 -18.29 -39.65
CA ALA A 560 3.61 -18.36 -38.58
C ALA A 560 4.21 -18.90 -37.27
N LYS A 561 5.27 -19.71 -37.37
CA LYS A 561 6.08 -20.14 -36.23
C LYS A 561 7.00 -19.04 -35.74
N CYS A 562 7.78 -18.37 -36.60
CA CYS A 562 8.60 -17.21 -36.19
C CYS A 562 7.76 -16.10 -35.49
N GLU A 563 6.53 -15.88 -35.97
CA GLU A 563 5.57 -14.87 -35.50
C GLU A 563 5.32 -14.95 -33.98
N LYS A 564 5.18 -16.17 -33.44
CA LYS A 564 4.95 -16.41 -32.01
C LYS A 564 6.17 -16.07 -31.13
N TYR A 565 7.37 -16.06 -31.70
CA TYR A 565 8.64 -15.98 -30.96
C TYR A 565 9.32 -14.61 -31.09
N LEU A 566 9.05 -13.89 -32.20
CA LEU A 566 9.61 -12.58 -32.55
C LEU A 566 9.43 -11.46 -31.52
N PRO A 567 8.30 -11.35 -30.80
CA PRO A 567 8.14 -10.33 -29.76
C PRO A 567 9.18 -10.43 -28.64
N HIS A 568 9.57 -11.65 -28.24
CA HIS A 568 10.50 -11.89 -27.15
C HIS A 568 11.94 -11.48 -27.50
N VAL A 569 12.40 -11.82 -28.71
CA VAL A 569 13.76 -11.50 -29.19
C VAL A 569 13.91 -9.99 -29.43
N ASN A 570 12.90 -9.37 -30.03
CA ASN A 570 12.97 -7.97 -30.41
C ASN A 570 12.91 -7.00 -29.23
N GLN A 571 12.11 -7.33 -28.20
CA GLN A 571 12.08 -6.53 -26.98
C GLN A 571 13.46 -6.51 -26.29
N TYR A 572 14.16 -7.64 -26.26
CA TYR A 572 15.51 -7.71 -25.71
C TYR A 572 16.53 -6.88 -26.49
N LEU A 573 16.53 -6.98 -27.83
CA LEU A 573 17.46 -6.24 -28.68
C LEU A 573 17.23 -4.72 -28.63
N TYR A 574 15.98 -4.29 -28.56
CA TYR A 574 15.60 -2.89 -28.37
C TYR A 574 16.11 -2.33 -27.03
N GLU A 575 15.85 -3.04 -25.92
CA GLU A 575 16.32 -2.63 -24.57
C GLU A 575 17.85 -2.58 -24.45
N ARG A 576 18.57 -3.31 -25.32
CA ARG A 576 20.05 -3.29 -25.38
C ARG A 576 20.62 -2.29 -26.38
N GLU A 577 19.79 -1.47 -27.03
CA GLU A 577 20.18 -0.50 -28.06
C GLU A 577 20.87 -1.12 -29.28
N TRP A 578 20.48 -2.34 -29.66
CA TRP A 578 20.90 -2.96 -30.92
C TRP A 578 19.92 -2.61 -32.03
N TYR A 579 19.69 -1.31 -32.26
CA TYR A 579 18.58 -0.80 -33.07
C TYR A 579 18.61 -1.27 -34.53
N ASN A 580 19.77 -1.32 -35.18
CA ASN A 580 19.86 -1.83 -36.55
C ASN A 580 19.47 -3.31 -36.63
N VAL A 581 19.97 -4.13 -35.71
CA VAL A 581 19.62 -5.56 -35.66
C VAL A 581 18.13 -5.73 -35.34
N ALA A 582 17.61 -5.00 -34.35
CA ALA A 582 16.20 -5.04 -34.00
C ALA A 582 15.31 -4.62 -35.19
N ARG A 583 15.71 -3.57 -35.93
CA ARG A 583 14.97 -3.10 -37.13
C ARG A 583 14.92 -4.18 -38.20
N ASP A 584 16.03 -4.85 -38.48
CA ASP A 584 16.07 -5.93 -39.48
C ASP A 584 15.13 -7.07 -39.08
N PHE A 585 15.20 -7.51 -37.82
CA PHE A 585 14.31 -8.55 -37.29
C PHE A 585 12.83 -8.14 -37.33
N ILE A 586 12.50 -6.89 -36.99
CA ILE A 586 11.12 -6.39 -37.02
C ILE A 586 10.61 -6.22 -38.45
N SER A 587 11.43 -5.73 -39.39
CA SER A 587 11.03 -5.64 -40.79
C SER A 587 10.66 -7.02 -41.36
N THR A 588 11.50 -8.00 -41.04
CA THR A 588 11.35 -9.40 -41.40
C THR A 588 10.09 -9.98 -40.74
N ALA A 589 9.86 -9.70 -39.44
CA ALA A 589 8.64 -10.06 -38.73
C ALA A 589 7.37 -9.49 -39.39
N LEU A 590 7.34 -8.19 -39.69
CA LEU A 590 6.16 -7.50 -40.21
C LEU A 590 5.75 -7.96 -41.60
N GLU A 591 6.69 -8.45 -42.40
CA GLU A 591 6.42 -9.01 -43.72
C GLU A 591 5.62 -10.32 -43.64
N THR A 592 5.59 -10.97 -42.48
CA THR A 592 5.34 -12.40 -42.39
C THR A 592 4.31 -12.85 -41.38
N PHE A 593 3.80 -11.91 -40.58
CA PHE A 593 2.47 -12.03 -39.99
C PHE A 593 1.44 -12.34 -41.09
N GLU A 594 0.81 -13.52 -41.02
CA GLU A 594 -0.28 -13.91 -41.93
C GLU A 594 -1.53 -13.07 -41.64
N ASP A 595 -1.85 -12.88 -40.36
CA ASP A 595 -2.94 -12.04 -39.89
C ASP A 595 -2.43 -10.71 -39.32
N LYS A 596 -2.56 -9.65 -40.13
CA LYS A 596 -2.18 -8.27 -39.80
C LYS A 596 -3.21 -7.53 -38.96
N THR A 597 -4.22 -8.24 -38.45
CA THR A 597 -5.23 -7.67 -37.58
C THR A 597 -5.01 -8.00 -36.11
N THR A 598 -4.03 -8.83 -35.75
CA THR A 598 -3.79 -9.32 -34.38
C THR A 598 -3.11 -8.28 -33.47
N LEU A 599 -3.23 -8.48 -32.15
CA LEU A 599 -2.51 -7.67 -31.15
C LEU A 599 -0.99 -7.89 -31.19
N ALA A 600 -0.54 -9.08 -31.57
CA ALA A 600 0.87 -9.39 -31.76
C ALA A 600 1.46 -8.57 -32.92
N PHE A 601 0.76 -8.51 -34.06
CA PHE A 601 1.15 -7.66 -35.19
C PHE A 601 1.19 -6.17 -34.79
N ALA A 602 0.14 -5.68 -34.11
CA ALA A 602 0.10 -4.30 -33.64
C ALA A 602 1.28 -3.95 -32.69
N SER A 603 1.73 -4.90 -31.88
CA SER A 603 2.87 -4.70 -30.97
C SER A 603 4.21 -4.71 -31.70
N ALA A 604 4.39 -5.57 -32.70
CA ALA A 604 5.57 -5.56 -33.56
C ALA A 604 5.67 -4.26 -34.39
N VAL A 605 4.54 -3.76 -34.90
CA VAL A 605 4.46 -2.48 -35.62
C VAL A 605 4.85 -1.32 -34.70
N ASP A 606 4.32 -1.28 -33.47
CA ASP A 606 4.67 -0.26 -32.48
C ASP A 606 6.17 -0.23 -32.17
N LEU A 607 6.79 -1.41 -32.02
CA LEU A 607 8.22 -1.51 -31.74
C LEU A 607 9.07 -0.98 -32.91
N SER A 608 8.62 -1.18 -34.16
CA SER A 608 9.22 -0.55 -35.34
C SER A 608 9.23 0.98 -35.24
N GLY A 609 8.08 1.56 -34.85
CA GLY A 609 7.94 3.00 -34.64
C GLY A 609 8.87 3.54 -33.54
N LEU A 610 9.03 2.80 -32.44
CA LEU A 610 9.95 3.17 -31.36
C LEU A 610 11.41 3.18 -31.81
N ILE A 611 11.84 2.19 -32.60
CA ILE A 611 13.20 2.14 -33.14
C ILE A 611 13.45 3.32 -34.08
N ASP A 612 12.51 3.64 -34.96
CA ASP A 612 12.64 4.80 -35.84
C ASP A 612 12.70 6.12 -35.06
N LEU A 613 11.97 6.24 -33.96
CA LEU A 613 12.01 7.40 -33.10
C LEU A 613 13.37 7.55 -32.39
N ASP A 614 13.90 6.47 -31.81
CA ASP A 614 15.21 6.45 -31.14
C ASP A 614 16.37 6.66 -32.12
N MET A 615 16.20 6.26 -33.38
CA MET A 615 17.13 6.53 -34.48
C MET A 615 16.97 7.93 -35.10
N ASN A 616 16.23 8.83 -34.44
CA ASN A 616 15.94 10.19 -34.86
C ASN A 616 15.26 10.30 -36.23
N ASN A 617 14.35 9.38 -36.57
CA ASN A 617 13.53 9.40 -37.79
C ASN A 617 12.03 9.54 -37.45
N PRO A 618 11.61 10.66 -36.84
CA PRO A 618 10.24 10.82 -36.32
C PRO A 618 9.17 10.76 -37.41
N SER A 619 9.46 11.24 -38.63
CA SER A 619 8.53 11.18 -39.75
C SER A 619 8.20 9.74 -40.15
N SER A 620 9.19 8.85 -40.13
CA SER A 620 9.00 7.42 -40.41
C SER A 620 8.27 6.73 -39.26
N ALA A 621 8.61 7.07 -38.00
CA ALA A 621 8.01 6.50 -36.80
C ALA A 621 6.49 6.72 -36.69
N LEU A 622 5.97 7.82 -37.24
CA LEU A 622 4.53 8.14 -37.21
C LEU A 622 3.67 7.10 -37.95
N ILE A 623 4.20 6.51 -39.02
CA ILE A 623 3.43 5.57 -39.86
C ILE A 623 3.12 4.29 -39.07
N PRO A 624 4.10 3.57 -38.49
CA PRO A 624 3.84 2.40 -37.64
C PRO A 624 2.90 2.69 -36.47
N PHE A 625 3.10 3.79 -35.73
CA PHE A 625 2.21 4.13 -34.61
C PHE A 625 0.76 4.28 -35.09
N ASN A 626 0.49 5.04 -36.16
CA ASN A 626 -0.89 5.18 -36.64
C ASN A 626 -1.49 3.83 -37.06
N THR A 627 -0.70 2.95 -37.70
CA THR A 627 -1.16 1.61 -38.09
C THR A 627 -1.50 0.73 -36.87
N ALA A 628 -0.63 0.68 -35.86
CA ALA A 628 -0.89 -0.07 -34.64
C ALA A 628 -2.10 0.47 -33.87
N LEU A 629 -2.30 1.79 -33.86
CA LEU A 629 -3.45 2.44 -33.25
C LEU A 629 -4.76 1.98 -33.90
N GLU A 630 -4.82 1.99 -35.23
CA GLU A 630 -6.01 1.57 -35.99
C GLU A 630 -6.38 0.11 -35.73
N ILE A 631 -5.39 -0.78 -35.64
CA ILE A 631 -5.61 -2.21 -35.37
C ILE A 631 -6.18 -2.40 -33.96
N ARG A 632 -5.55 -1.79 -32.94
CA ARG A 632 -6.01 -1.92 -31.54
C ARG A 632 -7.40 -1.31 -31.32
N GLN A 633 -7.71 -0.21 -32.00
CA GLN A 633 -9.06 0.39 -31.98
C GLN A 633 -10.14 -0.56 -32.51
N LYS A 634 -9.82 -1.37 -33.54
CA LYS A 634 -10.74 -2.33 -34.14
C LYS A 634 -10.96 -3.57 -33.26
N LEU A 635 -9.91 -4.08 -32.59
CA LEU A 635 -9.98 -5.31 -31.82
C LEU A 635 -10.52 -5.15 -30.40
N VAL A 636 -10.04 -4.15 -29.66
CA VAL A 636 -10.26 -4.06 -28.20
C VAL A 636 -11.21 -2.91 -27.82
N GLY A 637 -11.62 -2.12 -28.83
CA GLY A 637 -12.55 -0.99 -28.67
C GLY A 637 -11.88 0.27 -28.12
N SER A 638 -12.38 1.45 -28.49
CA SER A 638 -11.75 2.78 -28.29
C SER A 638 -11.45 3.23 -26.85
N LYS A 639 -11.74 2.39 -25.85
CA LYS A 639 -11.53 2.67 -24.42
C LYS A 639 -10.44 1.80 -23.79
N ASP A 640 -9.83 0.88 -24.55
CA ASP A 640 -8.81 -0.03 -24.04
C ASP A 640 -7.46 0.68 -23.74
N PRO A 641 -6.79 0.38 -22.62
CA PRO A 641 -5.48 0.94 -22.26
C PRO A 641 -4.38 0.76 -23.30
N LEU A 642 -4.39 -0.34 -24.07
CA LEU A 642 -3.40 -0.64 -25.11
C LEU A 642 -3.46 0.33 -26.29
N ILE A 643 -4.57 1.06 -26.45
CA ILE A 643 -4.71 2.11 -27.47
C ILE A 643 -3.96 3.38 -27.03
N ALA A 644 -3.76 3.55 -25.72
CA ALA A 644 -3.15 4.75 -25.18
C ALA A 644 -1.63 4.83 -25.34
N SER A 645 -0.94 3.73 -25.64
CA SER A 645 0.46 3.72 -26.11
C SER A 645 0.64 4.36 -27.48
N THR A 646 -0.43 4.44 -28.27
CA THR A 646 -0.33 4.73 -29.71
C THR A 646 -1.00 6.02 -30.17
N TYR A 647 -1.67 6.76 -29.28
CA TYR A 647 -2.22 8.08 -29.61
C TYR A 647 -1.12 9.14 -29.78
N SER A 648 -1.20 9.92 -30.86
CA SER A 648 -0.36 11.10 -31.10
C SER A 648 -0.63 12.27 -30.14
N THR A 649 -1.79 12.32 -29.50
CA THR A 649 -2.19 13.39 -28.57
C THR A 649 -2.05 12.94 -27.11
N HIS A 650 -1.07 13.50 -26.40
CA HIS A 650 -0.74 13.13 -25.03
C HIS A 650 -1.91 13.30 -24.04
N GLU A 651 -2.81 14.28 -24.24
CA GLU A 651 -4.00 14.46 -23.37
C GLU A 651 -5.06 13.36 -23.54
N LYS A 652 -5.27 12.89 -24.78
CA LYS A 652 -6.20 11.78 -25.06
C LYS A 652 -5.62 10.45 -24.59
N ALA A 653 -4.32 10.23 -24.84
CA ALA A 653 -3.57 9.12 -24.26
C ALA A 653 -3.65 9.12 -22.73
N LEU A 654 -3.41 10.27 -22.09
CA LEU A 654 -3.48 10.43 -20.65
C LEU A 654 -4.90 10.16 -20.13
N THR A 655 -5.94 10.68 -20.78
CA THR A 655 -7.34 10.46 -20.36
C THR A 655 -7.73 8.98 -20.44
N ILE A 656 -7.24 8.26 -21.45
CA ILE A 656 -7.52 6.83 -21.62
C ILE A 656 -6.68 5.99 -20.64
N ARG A 657 -5.39 6.30 -20.43
CA ARG A 657 -4.55 5.62 -19.41
C ARG A 657 -5.01 5.90 -17.98
N LEU A 658 -5.49 7.11 -17.69
CA LEU A 658 -6.08 7.46 -16.40
C LEU A 658 -7.42 6.73 -16.17
N ARG A 659 -8.17 6.41 -17.23
CA ARG A 659 -9.41 5.62 -17.15
C ARG A 659 -9.16 4.11 -17.06
N ALA A 660 -8.06 3.66 -17.64
CA ALA A 660 -7.69 2.25 -17.74
C ALA A 660 -6.62 1.81 -16.73
N ASP A 661 -6.16 2.73 -15.89
CA ASP A 661 -5.19 2.56 -14.80
C ASP A 661 -3.91 1.81 -15.19
N THR A 662 -3.27 2.28 -16.28
CA THR A 662 -2.02 1.74 -16.82
C THR A 662 -0.86 2.74 -16.76
N ARG A 663 0.35 2.31 -17.15
CA ARG A 663 1.61 3.05 -17.02
C ARG A 663 1.55 4.48 -17.62
N ILE A 664 1.48 5.49 -16.74
CA ILE A 664 1.38 6.94 -17.07
C ILE A 664 2.70 7.73 -16.96
N ASP A 665 3.74 7.18 -16.32
CA ASP A 665 5.04 7.86 -16.10
C ASP A 665 5.66 8.40 -17.39
N ASN A 666 5.68 7.59 -18.45
CA ASN A 666 6.17 7.98 -19.77
C ASN A 666 5.33 9.12 -20.38
N THR A 667 4.04 9.23 -20.06
CA THR A 667 3.17 10.28 -20.59
C THR A 667 3.49 11.63 -19.96
N TYR A 668 3.63 11.69 -18.62
CA TYR A 668 4.05 12.92 -17.92
C TYR A 668 5.44 13.36 -18.33
N SER A 669 6.34 12.39 -18.45
CA SER A 669 7.70 12.56 -18.94
C SER A 669 7.76 13.18 -20.33
N ASN A 670 6.94 12.69 -21.26
CA ASN A 670 6.85 13.24 -22.61
C ASN A 670 6.22 14.64 -22.63
N MET A 671 5.18 14.89 -21.82
CA MET A 671 4.58 16.22 -21.67
C MET A 671 5.56 17.23 -21.08
N SER A 672 6.32 16.83 -20.07
CA SER A 672 7.37 17.67 -19.47
C SER A 672 8.49 17.96 -20.46
N SER A 673 8.96 16.95 -21.19
CA SER A 673 9.92 17.13 -22.28
C SER A 673 9.40 18.11 -23.34
N LEU A 674 8.11 18.11 -23.67
CA LEU A 674 7.52 19.06 -24.61
C LEU A 674 7.55 20.49 -24.06
N LEU A 675 7.12 20.69 -22.81
CA LEU A 675 7.14 22.00 -22.16
C LEU A 675 8.56 22.56 -22.03
N LEU A 676 9.53 21.71 -21.72
CA LEU A 676 10.94 22.11 -21.69
C LEU A 676 11.40 22.63 -23.06
N ARG A 677 11.02 21.94 -24.15
CA ARG A 677 11.33 22.41 -25.52
C ARG A 677 10.60 23.70 -25.89
N MET A 678 9.44 23.96 -25.29
CA MET A 678 8.73 25.23 -25.43
C MET A 678 9.36 26.38 -24.61
N GLY A 679 10.49 26.13 -23.94
CA GLY A 679 11.16 27.13 -23.10
C GLY A 679 10.46 27.39 -21.77
N LYS A 680 9.65 26.43 -21.30
CA LYS A 680 8.87 26.52 -20.05
C LYS A 680 9.37 25.50 -19.03
N PRO A 681 10.58 25.67 -18.46
CA PRO A 681 11.18 24.67 -17.58
C PRO A 681 10.43 24.51 -16.25
N ASP A 682 9.84 25.58 -15.71
CA ASP A 682 9.08 25.48 -14.44
C ASP A 682 7.76 24.71 -14.64
N GLU A 683 7.05 24.97 -15.75
CA GLU A 683 5.86 24.17 -16.10
C GLU A 683 6.23 22.71 -16.40
N ALA A 684 7.38 22.48 -17.04
CA ALA A 684 7.90 21.13 -17.28
C ALA A 684 8.15 20.39 -15.96
N GLU A 685 8.74 21.07 -14.97
CA GLU A 685 8.93 20.52 -13.63
C GLU A 685 7.58 20.27 -12.95
N ASP A 686 6.64 21.22 -13.02
CA ASP A 686 5.31 21.05 -12.46
C ASP A 686 4.58 19.83 -13.05
N ILE A 687 4.73 19.57 -14.35
CA ILE A 687 4.19 18.36 -14.98
C ILE A 687 4.89 17.10 -14.46
N MET A 688 6.22 17.11 -14.28
CA MET A 688 6.91 15.97 -13.66
C MET A 688 6.44 15.75 -12.22
N ARG A 689 6.24 16.82 -11.43
CA ARG A 689 5.69 16.74 -10.08
C ARG A 689 4.24 16.28 -10.06
N LYS A 690 3.48 16.46 -11.15
CA LYS A 690 2.13 15.88 -11.30
C LYS A 690 2.14 14.39 -11.62
N CYS A 691 3.28 13.82 -12.02
CA CYS A 691 3.40 12.38 -12.20
C CYS A 691 3.30 11.68 -10.83
N PRO A 692 2.31 10.79 -10.59
CA PRO A 692 2.14 10.14 -9.28
C PRO A 692 3.34 9.32 -8.81
N ALA A 693 4.21 8.89 -9.74
CA ALA A 693 5.44 8.16 -9.44
C ALA A 693 6.65 9.06 -9.12
N LEU A 694 6.61 10.34 -9.49
CA LEU A 694 7.74 11.29 -9.36
C LEU A 694 7.42 12.50 -8.47
N LYS A 695 6.17 12.62 -7.99
CA LYS A 695 5.67 13.76 -7.19
C LYS A 695 6.51 14.06 -5.94
N ASP A 696 6.96 13.01 -5.25
CA ASP A 696 7.76 13.11 -4.03
C ASP A 696 9.27 12.94 -4.29
N PHE A 697 9.67 12.79 -5.55
CA PHE A 697 11.08 12.67 -5.87
C PHE A 697 11.74 14.05 -5.80
N THR A 698 12.79 14.13 -5.00
CA THR A 698 13.73 15.26 -4.97
C THR A 698 14.96 14.90 -5.80
N ASP A 699 15.76 15.89 -6.17
CA ASP A 699 17.03 15.66 -6.85
C ASP A 699 17.92 14.68 -6.04
N GLU A 700 17.90 14.76 -4.70
CA GLU A 700 18.57 13.81 -3.81
C GLU A 700 18.00 12.38 -3.90
N SER A 701 16.68 12.22 -3.98
CA SER A 701 16.08 10.88 -4.08
C SER A 701 16.40 10.22 -5.43
N PHE A 702 16.46 11.00 -6.52
CA PHE A 702 16.92 10.54 -7.83
C PHE A 702 18.41 10.14 -7.81
N ILE A 703 19.27 10.90 -7.13
CA ILE A 703 20.70 10.56 -7.06
C ILE A 703 20.95 9.33 -6.20
N ASN A 704 20.17 9.16 -5.13
CA ASN A 704 20.30 8.06 -4.20
C ASN A 704 19.50 6.81 -4.63
N THR A 705 18.64 6.90 -5.64
CA THR A 705 17.95 5.71 -6.16
C THR A 705 18.92 4.82 -6.93
N GLY A 706 18.88 3.51 -6.64
CA GLY A 706 19.57 2.47 -7.39
C GLY A 706 18.78 1.95 -8.59
N ASN A 707 17.56 2.46 -8.80
CA ASN A 707 16.63 1.95 -9.80
C ASN A 707 16.94 2.55 -11.18
N THR A 708 17.36 1.70 -12.11
CA THR A 708 17.71 2.05 -13.50
C THR A 708 16.53 2.55 -14.31
N ARG A 709 15.28 2.27 -13.89
CA ARG A 709 14.05 2.74 -14.56
C ARG A 709 13.92 4.26 -14.62
N TYR A 710 14.48 4.99 -13.66
CA TYR A 710 14.35 6.44 -13.59
C TYR A 710 15.43 7.19 -14.35
N VAL A 711 16.35 6.50 -15.02
CA VAL A 711 17.50 7.13 -15.68
C VAL A 711 17.06 8.14 -16.75
N GLY A 712 16.05 7.84 -17.57
CA GLY A 712 15.48 8.82 -18.50
C GLY A 712 14.88 10.05 -17.81
N ASN A 713 14.24 9.85 -16.65
CA ASN A 713 13.71 10.95 -15.83
C ASN A 713 14.81 11.83 -15.24
N MET A 714 15.93 11.22 -14.83
CA MET A 714 17.10 11.94 -14.32
C MET A 714 17.74 12.81 -15.41
N VAL A 715 17.82 12.30 -16.64
CA VAL A 715 18.28 13.08 -17.79
C VAL A 715 17.34 14.26 -18.05
N LEU A 716 16.03 14.02 -18.08
CA LEU A 716 15.04 15.10 -18.27
C LEU A 716 15.15 16.16 -17.17
N LEU A 717 15.19 15.74 -15.90
CA LEU A 717 15.29 16.66 -14.77
C LEU A 717 16.62 17.43 -14.78
N SER A 718 17.73 16.79 -15.14
CA SER A 718 19.02 17.49 -15.28
C SER A 718 18.95 18.63 -16.30
N ARG A 719 18.21 18.44 -17.40
CA ARG A 719 18.00 19.47 -18.42
C ARG A 719 17.04 20.55 -17.97
N ILE A 720 16.01 20.20 -17.20
CA ILE A 720 15.11 21.17 -16.55
C ILE A 720 15.92 22.06 -15.58
N ARG A 721 16.73 21.47 -14.69
CA ARG A 721 17.59 22.21 -13.75
C ARG A 721 18.58 23.11 -14.46
N LEU A 722 19.17 22.62 -15.56
CA LEU A 722 20.06 23.43 -16.39
C LEU A 722 19.33 24.65 -16.98
N ALA A 723 18.10 24.46 -17.49
CA ALA A 723 17.28 25.53 -18.04
C ALA A 723 16.78 26.52 -16.96
N GLN A 724 16.64 26.07 -15.70
CA GLN A 724 16.34 26.92 -14.54
C GLN A 724 17.58 27.66 -14.00
N GLY A 725 18.78 27.39 -14.53
CA GLY A 725 20.03 27.98 -14.08
C GLY A 725 20.69 27.30 -12.87
N SER A 726 20.16 26.15 -12.42
CA SER A 726 20.73 25.36 -11.32
C SER A 726 21.76 24.35 -11.85
N LEU A 727 22.94 24.86 -12.23
CA LEU A 727 23.99 24.07 -12.90
C LEU A 727 24.55 22.91 -12.05
N ASP A 728 24.70 23.11 -10.74
CA ASP A 728 25.26 22.09 -9.85
C ASP A 728 24.31 20.90 -9.69
N ASP A 729 23.02 21.15 -9.52
CA ASP A 729 22.00 20.09 -9.43
C ASP A 729 21.85 19.35 -10.75
N ALA A 730 21.86 20.08 -11.87
CA ALA A 730 21.89 19.51 -13.22
C ALA A 730 23.08 18.56 -13.40
N MET A 731 24.28 19.00 -13.01
CA MET A 731 25.51 18.23 -13.14
C MET A 731 25.46 16.93 -12.33
N ARG A 732 24.96 16.99 -11.09
CA ARG A 732 24.83 15.81 -10.23
C ARG A 732 23.89 14.76 -10.83
N LEU A 733 22.72 15.20 -11.31
CA LEU A 733 21.74 14.32 -11.95
C LEU A 733 22.29 13.71 -13.25
N ALA A 734 22.89 14.53 -14.11
CA ALA A 734 23.46 14.08 -15.38
C ALA A 734 24.62 13.09 -15.20
N SER A 735 25.53 13.35 -14.26
CA SER A 735 26.66 12.47 -13.95
C SER A 735 26.20 11.11 -13.39
N LYS A 736 25.15 11.13 -12.56
CA LYS A 736 24.57 9.90 -12.03
C LYS A 736 23.87 9.09 -13.13
N ALA A 737 23.10 9.75 -14.01
CA ALA A 737 22.46 9.11 -15.15
C ALA A 737 23.50 8.47 -16.11
N LEU A 738 24.61 9.17 -16.38
CA LEU A 738 25.74 8.64 -17.17
C LEU A 738 26.29 7.35 -16.55
N THR A 739 26.56 7.34 -15.24
CA THR A 739 27.09 6.16 -14.54
C THR A 739 26.15 4.96 -14.67
N PHE A 740 24.84 5.18 -14.59
CA PHE A 740 23.85 4.12 -14.79
C PHE A 740 23.84 3.59 -16.21
N ARG A 741 23.84 4.47 -17.22
CA ARG A 741 23.81 4.06 -18.63
C ARG A 741 25.05 3.28 -19.03
N GLN A 742 26.23 3.70 -18.55
CA GLN A 742 27.47 2.95 -18.73
C GLN A 742 27.39 1.54 -18.15
N LYS A 743 26.76 1.37 -16.97
CA LYS A 743 26.60 0.06 -16.34
C LYS A 743 25.56 -0.81 -17.05
N LEU A 744 24.48 -0.23 -17.55
CA LEU A 744 23.33 -0.95 -18.10
C LEU A 744 23.49 -1.30 -19.58
N HIS A 745 23.87 -0.32 -20.40
CA HIS A 745 23.95 -0.43 -21.86
C HIS A 745 25.40 -0.51 -22.36
N GLY A 746 26.38 -0.11 -21.55
CA GLY A 746 27.78 -0.03 -21.99
C GLY A 746 28.02 1.14 -22.95
N ASN A 747 28.89 0.93 -23.94
CA ASN A 747 29.29 1.94 -24.92
C ASN A 747 28.27 2.03 -26.07
N ARG A 748 27.09 2.60 -25.78
CA ARG A 748 25.94 2.71 -26.70
C ARG A 748 25.39 4.15 -26.81
N LEU A 749 24.32 4.36 -27.60
CA LEU A 749 23.78 5.67 -27.96
C LEU A 749 23.37 6.50 -26.74
N LYS A 750 22.64 5.91 -25.77
CA LYS A 750 22.24 6.64 -24.55
C LYS A 750 23.44 7.08 -23.72
N THR A 751 24.52 6.30 -23.73
CA THR A 751 25.79 6.65 -23.07
C THR A 751 26.46 7.82 -23.79
N CYS A 752 26.49 7.83 -25.12
CA CYS A 752 26.99 8.97 -25.90
C CYS A 752 26.21 10.26 -25.61
N ASP A 753 24.88 10.18 -25.50
CA ASP A 753 24.06 11.33 -25.15
C ASP A 753 24.35 11.86 -23.75
N SER A 754 24.48 10.99 -22.76
CA SER A 754 24.83 11.41 -21.40
C SER A 754 26.26 11.95 -21.28
N LEU A 755 27.21 11.42 -22.07
CA LEU A 755 28.56 11.98 -22.15
C LEU A 755 28.54 13.42 -22.69
N TYR A 756 27.72 13.69 -23.70
CA TYR A 756 27.55 15.04 -24.24
C TYR A 756 26.95 15.99 -23.22
N ASP A 757 25.85 15.59 -22.55
CA ASP A 757 25.16 16.43 -21.57
C ASP A 757 26.09 16.82 -20.41
N VAL A 758 26.86 15.85 -19.87
CA VAL A 758 27.85 16.13 -18.82
C VAL A 758 29.00 17.00 -19.34
N ALA A 759 29.49 16.77 -20.57
CA ALA A 759 30.54 17.59 -21.16
C ALA A 759 30.08 19.05 -21.37
N ASP A 760 28.87 19.28 -21.85
CA ASP A 760 28.29 20.63 -21.99
C ASP A 760 28.23 21.35 -20.63
N MET A 761 27.74 20.65 -19.60
CA MET A 761 27.69 21.22 -18.25
C MET A 761 29.09 21.52 -17.69
N LEU A 762 30.11 20.71 -18.02
CA LEU A 762 31.50 20.94 -17.58
C LEU A 762 32.11 22.18 -18.26
N VAL A 763 31.79 22.41 -19.55
CA VAL A 763 32.18 23.64 -20.25
C VAL A 763 31.59 24.86 -19.54
N ARG A 764 30.30 24.80 -19.16
CA ARG A 764 29.63 25.88 -18.42
C ARG A 764 30.23 26.14 -17.03
N GLN A 765 30.81 25.12 -16.39
CA GLN A 765 31.57 25.26 -15.14
C GLN A 765 33.03 25.73 -15.35
N GLY A 766 33.48 25.95 -16.59
CA GLY A 766 34.86 26.32 -16.91
C GLY A 766 35.86 25.16 -16.90
N CYS A 767 35.39 23.91 -16.73
CA CYS A 767 36.21 22.70 -16.70
C CYS A 767 36.47 22.15 -18.12
N VAL A 768 37.03 22.97 -19.01
CA VAL A 768 37.16 22.70 -20.46
C VAL A 768 37.97 21.44 -20.75
N SER A 769 39.07 21.18 -20.04
CA SER A 769 39.90 19.99 -20.27
C SER A 769 39.15 18.69 -20.03
N SER A 770 38.37 18.61 -18.95
CA SER A 770 37.54 17.44 -18.63
C SER A 770 36.43 17.24 -19.65
N ALA A 771 35.81 18.34 -20.13
CA ALA A 771 34.81 18.28 -21.18
C ALA A 771 35.37 17.74 -22.50
N ILE A 772 36.58 18.18 -22.90
CA ILE A 772 37.27 17.67 -24.10
C ILE A 772 37.53 16.16 -23.99
N GLU A 773 37.94 15.66 -22.82
CA GLU A 773 38.17 14.21 -22.63
C GLU A 773 36.88 13.40 -22.72
N LEU A 774 35.77 13.87 -22.13
CA LEU A 774 34.47 13.20 -22.29
C LEU A 774 33.98 13.23 -23.74
N LEU A 775 34.17 14.34 -24.46
CA LEU A 775 33.81 14.44 -25.88
C LEU A 775 34.66 13.52 -26.76
N LYS A 776 35.95 13.34 -26.45
CA LYS A 776 36.79 12.33 -27.14
C LYS A 776 36.33 10.91 -26.88
N GLN A 777 35.92 10.60 -25.64
CA GLN A 777 35.33 9.29 -25.33
C GLN A 777 34.04 9.06 -26.13
N LEU A 778 33.18 10.07 -26.21
CA LEU A 778 31.97 10.03 -27.04
C LEU A 778 32.33 9.75 -28.50
N VAL A 779 33.28 10.49 -29.08
CA VAL A 779 33.75 10.27 -30.47
C VAL A 779 34.23 8.83 -30.66
N ALA A 780 35.06 8.31 -29.76
CA ALA A 780 35.58 6.95 -29.85
C ALA A 780 34.46 5.90 -29.81
N ILE A 781 33.44 6.08 -28.96
CA ILE A 781 32.28 5.18 -28.92
C ILE A 781 31.47 5.31 -30.21
N SER A 782 31.14 6.53 -30.63
CA SER A 782 30.33 6.76 -31.83
C SER A 782 30.99 6.27 -33.12
N GLU A 783 32.32 6.26 -33.22
CA GLU A 783 33.03 5.69 -34.38
C GLU A 783 32.88 4.16 -34.48
N THR A 784 32.57 3.46 -33.37
CA THR A 784 32.31 2.01 -33.37
C THR A 784 30.86 1.66 -33.73
N LEU A 785 29.97 2.65 -33.80
CA LEU A 785 28.54 2.48 -33.93
C LEU A 785 28.04 3.14 -35.22
N THR A 786 27.56 2.34 -36.18
CA THR A 786 26.97 2.84 -37.43
C THR A 786 25.76 3.75 -37.20
N GLU A 787 25.01 3.49 -36.13
CA GLU A 787 23.83 4.24 -35.70
C GLU A 787 24.14 5.57 -34.99
N ALA A 788 25.40 5.86 -34.65
CA ALA A 788 25.79 7.00 -33.82
C ALA A 788 26.33 8.22 -34.60
N GLU A 789 26.10 8.27 -35.91
CA GLU A 789 26.61 9.35 -36.78
C GLU A 789 26.12 10.73 -36.34
N GLY A 790 24.90 10.84 -35.82
CA GLY A 790 24.34 12.08 -35.28
C GLY A 790 25.09 12.56 -34.03
N GLN A 791 25.35 11.65 -33.09
CA GLN A 791 26.11 11.92 -31.87
C GLN A 791 27.56 12.30 -32.20
N LEU A 792 28.16 11.63 -33.19
CA LEU A 792 29.49 11.94 -33.70
C LEU A 792 29.56 13.35 -34.29
N ALA A 793 28.57 13.75 -35.09
CA ALA A 793 28.49 15.10 -35.65
C ALA A 793 28.37 16.17 -34.55
N ARG A 794 27.49 15.92 -33.57
CA ARG A 794 27.27 16.82 -32.43
C ARG A 794 28.53 16.98 -31.56
N ALA A 795 29.22 15.89 -31.25
CA ALA A 795 30.47 15.94 -30.49
C ALA A 795 31.61 16.62 -31.26
N SER A 796 31.71 16.35 -32.57
CA SER A 796 32.71 16.98 -33.45
C SER A 796 32.49 18.50 -33.54
N TYR A 797 31.24 18.95 -33.61
CA TYR A 797 30.91 20.37 -33.53
C TYR A 797 31.43 20.98 -32.22
N LYS A 798 31.06 20.41 -31.07
CA LYS A 798 31.43 20.94 -29.76
C LYS A 798 32.96 20.96 -29.57
N LEU A 799 33.66 19.91 -29.98
CA LEU A 799 35.12 19.86 -29.96
C LEU A 799 35.75 20.94 -30.85
N SER A 800 35.16 21.23 -32.02
CA SER A 800 35.71 22.28 -32.90
C SER A 800 35.66 23.66 -32.24
N VAL A 801 34.56 23.99 -31.56
CA VAL A 801 34.40 25.24 -30.81
C VAL A 801 35.42 25.30 -29.67
N LEU A 802 35.51 24.25 -28.86
CA LEU A 802 36.43 24.22 -27.72
C LEU A 802 37.90 24.24 -28.15
N TYR A 803 38.27 23.62 -29.26
CA TYR A 803 39.65 23.68 -29.76
C TYR A 803 40.01 25.05 -30.33
N ASP A 804 39.06 25.77 -30.95
CA ASP A 804 39.28 27.13 -31.43
C ASP A 804 39.53 28.08 -30.23
N GLU A 805 38.67 28.00 -29.22
CA GLU A 805 38.81 28.77 -27.97
C GLU A 805 40.10 28.46 -27.19
N ASN A 806 40.60 27.22 -27.30
CA ASN A 806 41.79 26.76 -26.60
C ASN A 806 43.08 26.86 -27.45
N GLY A 807 43.05 27.61 -28.56
CA GLY A 807 44.23 27.92 -29.38
C GLY A 807 44.77 26.77 -30.22
N ARG A 808 43.93 25.79 -30.59
CA ARG A 808 44.26 24.61 -31.41
C ARG A 808 43.52 24.62 -32.76
N PRO A 809 43.86 25.54 -33.68
CA PRO A 809 43.10 25.75 -34.91
C PRO A 809 43.13 24.57 -35.88
N THR A 810 44.21 23.78 -35.88
CA THR A 810 44.31 22.58 -36.74
C THR A 810 43.32 21.49 -36.34
N ASP A 811 43.20 21.24 -35.04
CA ASP A 811 42.26 20.24 -34.51
C ASP A 811 40.82 20.73 -34.61
N SER A 812 40.61 22.04 -34.40
CA SER A 812 39.32 22.69 -34.63
C SER A 812 38.84 22.50 -36.07
N GLN A 813 39.69 22.80 -37.06
CA GLN A 813 39.33 22.67 -38.46
C GLN A 813 39.00 21.22 -38.86
N ALA A 814 39.75 20.23 -38.35
CA ALA A 814 39.47 18.82 -38.60
C ALA A 814 38.10 18.39 -38.03
N CYS A 815 37.80 18.78 -36.79
CA CYS A 815 36.52 18.51 -36.15
C CYS A 815 35.36 19.22 -36.86
N LYS A 816 35.57 20.47 -37.29
CA LYS A 816 34.60 21.27 -38.03
C LYS A 816 34.24 20.67 -39.38
N SER A 817 35.24 20.26 -40.18
CA SER A 817 35.01 19.59 -41.45
C SER A 817 34.26 18.28 -41.29
N ARG A 818 34.58 17.50 -40.26
CA ARG A 818 33.87 16.24 -39.93
C ARG A 818 32.41 16.49 -39.55
N ALA A 819 32.15 17.47 -38.67
CA ALA A 819 30.81 17.82 -38.22
C ALA A 819 29.90 18.21 -39.41
N ILE A 820 30.40 19.08 -40.30
CA ILE A 820 29.66 19.52 -41.48
C ILE A 820 29.37 18.35 -42.43
N ALA A 821 30.38 17.52 -42.72
CA ALA A 821 30.21 16.37 -43.61
C ALA A 821 29.12 15.39 -43.10
N LEU A 822 29.08 15.13 -41.79
CA LEU A 822 28.07 14.28 -41.18
C LEU A 822 26.68 14.94 -41.15
N LYS A 823 26.60 16.24 -40.85
CA LYS A 823 25.33 17.00 -40.89
C LYS A 823 24.72 16.94 -42.29
N ASP A 824 25.52 17.25 -43.32
CA ASP A 824 25.07 17.27 -44.71
C ASP A 824 24.64 15.89 -45.22
N LYS A 825 25.26 14.82 -44.69
CA LYS A 825 24.88 13.43 -45.00
C LYS A 825 23.55 13.05 -44.35
N LEU A 826 23.35 13.37 -43.07
CA LEU A 826 22.18 12.93 -42.28
C LEU A 826 20.93 13.78 -42.52
N ARG A 827 21.11 15.06 -42.80
CA ARG A 827 20.05 16.05 -43.03
C ARG A 827 20.45 17.00 -44.17
N PRO A 828 20.36 16.56 -45.43
CA PRO A 828 20.68 17.39 -46.59
C PRO A 828 19.92 18.73 -46.62
N GLU A 829 18.73 18.79 -46.03
CA GLU A 829 17.90 19.99 -45.87
C GLU A 829 18.50 21.05 -44.93
N LEU A 830 19.47 20.68 -44.07
CA LEU A 830 20.16 21.60 -43.15
C LEU A 830 21.53 22.09 -43.68
N LYS A 831 21.85 21.77 -44.94
CA LYS A 831 23.15 22.04 -45.56
C LYS A 831 23.53 23.52 -45.58
N ASP A 832 22.56 24.39 -45.84
CA ASP A 832 22.75 25.86 -45.87
C ASP A 832 22.59 26.52 -44.48
N GLY A 833 22.37 25.72 -43.44
CA GLY A 833 22.22 26.21 -42.06
C GLY A 833 23.53 26.71 -41.44
N LEU A 834 23.42 27.66 -40.51
CA LEU A 834 24.55 28.24 -39.77
C LEU A 834 25.34 27.16 -39.00
N PHE A 835 26.64 27.41 -38.77
CA PHE A 835 27.49 26.55 -37.94
C PHE A 835 27.25 26.82 -36.45
N GLU A 836 26.08 26.45 -35.97
CA GLU A 836 25.60 26.70 -34.61
C GLU A 836 25.13 25.42 -33.93
N GLU A 837 25.24 25.38 -32.60
CA GLU A 837 24.92 24.19 -31.79
C GLU A 837 23.50 23.68 -32.04
N SER A 838 22.55 24.59 -32.24
CA SER A 838 21.13 24.30 -32.52
C SER A 838 20.93 23.40 -33.75
N GLU A 839 21.75 23.55 -34.80
CA GLU A 839 21.67 22.72 -36.00
C GLU A 839 22.19 21.30 -35.76
N PHE A 840 23.23 21.16 -34.93
CA PHE A 840 23.79 19.84 -34.59
C PHE A 840 22.95 19.11 -33.54
N MET A 841 22.25 19.83 -32.66
CA MET A 841 21.31 19.24 -31.71
C MET A 841 20.13 18.53 -32.41
N LYS A 842 19.74 18.96 -33.62
CA LYS A 842 18.68 18.32 -34.42
C LYS A 842 19.08 16.94 -34.97
N LEU A 843 20.38 16.62 -34.99
CA LEU A 843 20.89 15.35 -35.52
C LEU A 843 20.75 14.18 -34.52
N CYS A 844 20.47 14.46 -33.26
CA CYS A 844 20.22 13.46 -32.23
C CYS A 844 18.77 13.57 -31.73
N PRO A 845 18.18 12.48 -31.21
CA PRO A 845 16.94 12.57 -30.47
C PRO A 845 17.14 13.48 -29.26
N PHE A 846 16.17 14.33 -28.97
CA PHE A 846 16.24 15.17 -27.78
C PHE A 846 16.00 14.35 -26.50
N MET A 847 15.29 13.22 -26.54
CA MET A 847 15.24 12.28 -25.41
C MET A 847 15.37 10.86 -25.96
N LEU A 848 16.34 10.11 -25.43
CA LEU A 848 16.38 8.66 -25.48
C LEU A 848 16.00 8.17 -24.09
N TRP A 849 14.83 7.55 -23.94
CA TRP A 849 14.28 7.15 -22.63
C TRP A 849 15.01 5.95 -22.03
#